data_AF-A0AB39T911-F1
#
_entry.id   AF-A0AB39T911-F1
#
_cell.length_a   1.000
_cell.length_b   1.000
_cell.length_c   1.000
_cell.angle_alpha   90.00
_cell.angle_beta   90.00
_cell.angle_gamma   90.00
#
_symmetry.space_group_name_H-M   'P 1'
#
loop_
_entity.id
_entity.type
_entity.pdbx_description
1 polymer ?
#
loop_
_entity_poly.entity_id
_entity_poly.type
_entity_poly.pdbx_seq_one_letter_code
_entity_poly.pdbx_strand_id
1 'polypeptide(L)'
;MTADVPSADSRRMPAEAVFTGTDRIRTLLATAGGGKSVLLRQHLSNWAVRRLAGRAHDRSRSAVPVLIRATALAAEPLLSCALEAAVIEELGPYGLREAPTADFFTRPPSPGTPWLVMVDGLDEVPDRATRVALLERLAREGSQEPTVYRFVVATRPLPDDELARLGPGVGRFELQPFTPADLGTYARRCFRDLPNRDRHLQVFTTGLRASGLQELARTPLMASMLCPLYAADPNRPLPEGRTGAYGAFVELLYEQNTHKSIAATHAEAIRVLADRHQIPRDQRAAEQAARAVRDELPDLIDHVAYERMNGNTAPIVAILASHLHVRRPDKVRPALWNAFLGDLLRPTGLLAERAGDFHFLHQTLLEYHAARHATRDVRARAELHTRLFPRRPISAADDAAPSPVPVSPVSPVQLLALDPSYLGFLLNGLLAPGDRVAADTVRALDELAAHAPLAGLRLLTDQLKMRTGLPADLLARQFGAFARDQKLAGERILAALCLVLVEGHREEGAELLAGLADDTALTFANRVRAAAQLARVGEYRSRAAKLLLHMGDGRPFVDRLKTWKALGVLAEYRDEAIVVLASHLGSAPRPGDPDVYAHMDIATVLAGWGDERGIEFLLQMTNNTALDTRPRARAAFGLARLDDERVAEPLAAMTSYDPEYEIYGPMLAARALAQLSRHREEGARALARIAGDPDAWDSLARVEAAEFLADVDGHHGEALALLTRMAQGGSTRRHATKALTKLRRRGPTG
;
A
#
# COMPACT_ATOMS: atom_id res chain seq x y z
N MET A 1 9.97 -3.91 1.26
CA MET A 1 11.22 -3.96 2.06
C MET A 1 11.52 -2.68 2.85
N THR A 2 10.54 -1.77 3.03
CA THR A 2 10.43 -1.02 4.29
C THR A 2 9.94 -2.00 5.36
N ALA A 3 10.82 -2.89 5.78
CA ALA A 3 10.64 -3.53 7.06
C ALA A 3 11.32 -2.59 8.05
N ASP A 4 10.57 -1.56 8.45
CA ASP A 4 10.58 -1.26 9.89
C ASP A 4 10.51 -2.61 10.59
N VAL A 5 11.32 -2.78 11.64
CA VAL A 5 11.06 -3.84 12.61
C VAL A 5 9.55 -3.78 12.83
N PRO A 6 8.75 -4.81 12.47
CA PRO A 6 7.32 -4.70 12.64
C PRO A 6 7.13 -4.22 14.06
N SER A 7 6.50 -3.04 14.21
CA SER A 7 5.99 -2.68 15.52
C SER A 7 5.23 -3.93 15.97
N ALA A 8 5.38 -4.29 17.23
CA ALA A 8 4.87 -5.55 17.74
C ALA A 8 3.31 -5.68 17.66
N ASP A 9 2.63 -4.81 16.91
CA ASP A 9 1.18 -4.67 16.69
C ASP A 9 0.70 -5.12 15.28
N SER A 10 1.56 -5.49 14.32
CA SER A 10 1.10 -5.92 12.97
C SER A 10 0.47 -7.33 12.99
N ARG A 11 -0.84 -7.45 13.24
CA ARG A 11 -1.59 -8.72 13.17
C ARG A 11 -1.99 -9.06 11.73
N ARG A 12 -1.57 -10.23 11.23
CA ARG A 12 -2.09 -10.78 9.97
C ARG A 12 -3.51 -11.29 10.16
N MET A 13 -4.40 -10.95 9.23
CA MET A 13 -5.80 -11.38 9.26
C MET A 13 -6.33 -11.67 7.85
N PRO A 14 -7.46 -12.39 7.72
CA PRO A 14 -8.12 -12.59 6.43
C PRO A 14 -8.51 -11.26 5.79
N ALA A 15 -8.42 -11.16 4.47
CA ALA A 15 -8.68 -9.93 3.74
C ALA A 15 -10.14 -9.44 3.92
N GLU A 16 -11.07 -10.36 4.17
CA GLU A 16 -12.47 -10.08 4.44
C GLU A 16 -12.69 -9.20 5.68
N ALA A 17 -11.72 -9.21 6.62
CA ALA A 17 -11.80 -8.43 7.85
C ALA A 17 -11.96 -6.92 7.59
N VAL A 18 -11.47 -6.40 6.44
CA VAL A 18 -11.62 -4.98 6.07
C VAL A 18 -13.08 -4.57 5.94
N PHE A 19 -13.96 -5.48 5.52
CA PHE A 19 -15.39 -5.20 5.34
C PHE A 19 -16.22 -5.38 6.62
N THR A 20 -15.64 -5.99 7.65
CA THR A 20 -16.36 -6.42 8.86
C THR A 20 -15.87 -5.70 10.11
N GLY A 21 -16.78 -5.09 10.87
CA GLY A 21 -16.47 -4.42 12.15
C GLY A 21 -17.37 -3.21 12.36
N THR A 22 -17.04 -2.36 13.32
CA THR A 22 -17.85 -1.18 13.70
C THR A 22 -17.33 0.13 13.13
N ASP A 23 -16.09 0.18 12.63
CA ASP A 23 -15.50 1.40 12.09
C ASP A 23 -16.32 1.95 10.92
N ARG A 24 -16.58 3.25 10.97
CA ARG A 24 -17.34 3.97 9.94
C ARG A 24 -16.55 4.12 8.64
N ILE A 25 -15.24 4.25 8.74
CA ILE A 25 -14.34 4.38 7.59
C ILE A 25 -13.14 3.49 7.83
N ARG A 26 -12.75 2.76 6.79
CA ARG A 26 -11.52 1.98 6.74
C ARG A 26 -10.78 2.23 5.46
N THR A 27 -9.46 2.13 5.50
CA THR A 27 -8.60 2.33 4.34
C THR A 27 -7.92 1.02 3.98
N LEU A 28 -8.03 0.60 2.72
CA LEU A 28 -7.35 -0.56 2.16
C LEU A 28 -6.18 -0.09 1.29
N LEU A 29 -4.97 -0.28 1.79
CA LEU A 29 -3.71 0.05 1.12
C LEU A 29 -3.16 -1.17 0.40
N ALA A 30 -2.68 -0.97 -0.82
CA ALA A 30 -1.86 -1.97 -1.52
C ALA A 30 -1.08 -1.26 -2.63
N THR A 31 0.05 -1.84 -3.03
CA THR A 31 0.77 -1.42 -4.23
C THR A 31 -0.10 -1.56 -5.48
N ALA A 32 0.37 -0.98 -6.60
CA ALA A 32 -0.28 -1.11 -7.89
C ALA A 32 -0.42 -2.59 -8.29
N GLY A 33 -1.62 -3.02 -8.70
CA GLY A 33 -1.88 -4.42 -9.03
C GLY A 33 -1.99 -5.37 -7.83
N GLY A 34 -1.99 -4.85 -6.60
CA GLY A 34 -2.11 -5.63 -5.35
C GLY A 34 -3.45 -6.35 -5.14
N GLY A 35 -4.45 -6.14 -6.01
CA GLY A 35 -5.74 -6.85 -5.96
C GLY A 35 -6.87 -6.14 -5.21
N LYS A 36 -6.71 -4.86 -4.85
CA LYS A 36 -7.73 -4.06 -4.13
C LYS A 36 -9.11 -4.12 -4.80
N SER A 37 -9.19 -3.70 -6.06
CA SER A 37 -10.44 -3.69 -6.84
C SER A 37 -11.06 -5.07 -6.99
N VAL A 38 -10.22 -6.11 -7.12
CA VAL A 38 -10.68 -7.52 -7.17
C VAL A 38 -11.29 -7.93 -5.84
N LEU A 39 -10.66 -7.57 -4.71
CA LEU A 39 -11.19 -7.84 -3.38
C LEU A 39 -12.54 -7.15 -3.15
N LEU A 40 -12.68 -5.87 -3.53
CA LEU A 40 -13.96 -5.14 -3.42
C LEU A 40 -15.06 -5.80 -4.29
N ARG A 41 -14.76 -6.16 -5.54
CA ARG A 41 -15.71 -6.85 -6.43
C ARG A 41 -16.08 -8.24 -5.94
N GLN A 42 -15.11 -8.98 -5.40
CA GLN A 42 -15.35 -10.31 -4.83
C GLN A 42 -16.27 -10.22 -3.61
N HIS A 43 -16.09 -9.20 -2.75
CA HIS A 43 -16.99 -8.94 -1.63
C HIS A 43 -18.42 -8.64 -2.12
N LEU A 44 -18.58 -7.72 -3.08
CA LEU A 44 -19.88 -7.39 -3.68
C LEU A 44 -20.57 -8.63 -4.28
N SER A 45 -19.84 -9.40 -5.07
CA SER A 45 -20.34 -10.62 -5.71
C SER A 45 -20.77 -11.67 -4.67
N ASN A 46 -19.93 -11.94 -3.67
CA ASN A 46 -20.25 -12.88 -2.60
C ASN A 46 -21.48 -12.44 -1.79
N TRP A 47 -21.59 -11.13 -1.51
CA TRP A 47 -22.74 -10.57 -0.82
C TRP A 47 -24.02 -10.75 -1.65
N ALA A 48 -23.98 -10.43 -2.95
CA ALA A 48 -25.12 -10.54 -3.86
C ALA A 48 -25.60 -12.00 -3.99
N VAL A 49 -24.68 -12.96 -4.18
CA VAL A 49 -25.00 -14.39 -4.26
C VAL A 49 -25.69 -14.88 -2.99
N ARG A 50 -25.19 -14.51 -1.80
CA ARG A 50 -25.83 -14.88 -0.53
C ARG A 50 -27.22 -14.30 -0.39
N ARG A 51 -27.41 -13.04 -0.82
CA ARG A 51 -28.69 -12.34 -0.78
C ARG A 51 -29.73 -12.96 -1.71
N LEU A 52 -29.34 -13.29 -2.95
CA LEU A 52 -30.20 -13.91 -3.95
C LEU A 52 -30.57 -15.36 -3.62
N ALA A 53 -29.67 -16.12 -2.98
CA ALA A 53 -29.91 -17.51 -2.61
C ALA A 53 -30.91 -17.71 -1.46
N GLY A 54 -31.56 -16.65 -0.95
CA GLY A 54 -32.57 -16.76 0.12
C GLY A 54 -32.02 -17.26 1.45
N ARG A 55 -30.70 -17.36 1.62
CA ARG A 55 -30.01 -17.74 2.88
C ARG A 55 -30.01 -16.58 3.89
N ALA A 56 -31.16 -15.91 4.00
CA ALA A 56 -31.42 -14.70 4.77
C ALA A 56 -31.86 -14.97 6.22
N HIS A 57 -31.58 -16.17 6.76
CA HIS A 57 -31.74 -16.42 8.20
C HIS A 57 -30.59 -15.84 9.02
N ASP A 58 -29.47 -15.47 8.38
CA ASP A 58 -28.49 -14.57 8.98
C ASP A 58 -28.95 -13.12 8.74
N ARG A 59 -30.00 -12.70 9.45
CA ARG A 59 -30.46 -11.30 9.52
C ARG A 59 -29.49 -10.43 10.34
N SER A 60 -28.22 -10.82 10.46
CA SER A 60 -27.22 -9.93 11.05
C SER A 60 -27.12 -8.66 10.21
N ARG A 61 -26.90 -7.55 10.90
CA ARG A 61 -26.88 -6.15 10.47
C ARG A 61 -25.76 -5.83 9.46
N SER A 62 -25.63 -6.66 8.41
CA SER A 62 -24.59 -6.55 7.41
C SER A 62 -24.95 -5.45 6.43
N ALA A 63 -24.06 -4.46 6.31
CA ALA A 63 -24.23 -3.31 5.45
C ALA A 63 -24.43 -3.70 3.98
N VAL A 64 -25.15 -2.87 3.22
CA VAL A 64 -25.41 -3.13 1.79
C VAL A 64 -24.29 -2.52 0.95
N PRO A 65 -23.44 -3.32 0.28
CA PRO A 65 -22.28 -2.82 -0.45
C PRO A 65 -22.68 -2.10 -1.73
N VAL A 66 -22.07 -0.93 -1.95
CA VAL A 66 -22.13 -0.17 -3.20
C VAL A 66 -20.69 0.13 -3.60
N LEU A 67 -20.24 -0.44 -4.73
CA LEU A 67 -18.88 -0.24 -5.25
C LEU A 67 -18.85 0.93 -6.22
N ILE A 68 -17.99 1.92 -5.96
CA ILE A 68 -17.93 3.15 -6.77
C ILE A 68 -16.47 3.60 -6.93
N ARG A 69 -16.12 4.15 -8.10
CA ARG A 69 -14.80 4.78 -8.32
C ARG A 69 -14.69 6.11 -7.59
N ALA A 70 -13.53 6.39 -7.00
CA ALA A 70 -13.26 7.67 -6.34
C ALA A 70 -13.40 8.87 -7.30
N THR A 71 -13.05 8.70 -8.58
CA THR A 71 -13.21 9.74 -9.61
C THR A 71 -14.68 10.10 -9.86
N ALA A 72 -15.58 9.12 -9.87
CA ALA A 72 -17.02 9.37 -9.97
C ALA A 72 -17.56 10.07 -8.72
N LEU A 73 -17.07 9.69 -7.53
CA LEU A 73 -17.41 10.40 -6.30
C LEU A 73 -16.94 11.85 -6.34
N ALA A 74 -15.73 12.10 -6.80
CA ALA A 74 -15.15 13.44 -6.85
C ALA A 74 -15.85 14.40 -7.83
N ALA A 75 -16.59 13.89 -8.81
CA ALA A 75 -17.23 14.70 -9.85
C ALA A 75 -18.41 15.54 -9.34
N GLU A 76 -19.13 15.06 -8.34
CA GLU A 76 -20.30 15.73 -7.75
C GLU A 76 -19.96 16.33 -6.38
N PRO A 77 -20.59 17.43 -5.95
CA PRO A 77 -20.33 18.03 -4.64
C PRO A 77 -21.00 17.26 -3.49
N LEU A 78 -22.19 16.69 -3.70
CA LEU A 78 -22.95 15.94 -2.71
C LEU A 78 -22.74 14.43 -2.88
N LEU A 79 -22.56 13.71 -1.76
CA LEU A 79 -22.33 12.26 -1.80
C LEU A 79 -23.53 11.52 -2.43
N SER A 80 -24.75 11.82 -2.00
CA SER A 80 -25.96 11.17 -2.52
C SER A 80 -26.14 11.36 -4.03
N CYS A 81 -25.88 12.55 -4.56
CA CYS A 81 -25.89 12.82 -6.00
C CYS A 81 -24.77 12.05 -6.73
N ALA A 82 -23.58 11.96 -6.13
CA ALA A 82 -22.50 11.14 -6.67
C ALA A 82 -22.86 9.64 -6.74
N LEU A 83 -23.52 9.12 -5.69
CA LEU A 83 -24.00 7.74 -5.64
C LEU A 83 -25.06 7.48 -6.71
N GLU A 84 -26.03 8.38 -6.83
CA GLU A 84 -27.06 8.35 -7.88
C GLU A 84 -26.43 8.31 -9.28
N ALA A 85 -25.60 9.31 -9.60
CA ALA A 85 -24.98 9.41 -10.91
C ALA A 85 -24.14 8.18 -11.24
N ALA A 86 -23.28 7.73 -10.31
CA ALA A 86 -22.41 6.58 -10.52
C ALA A 86 -23.20 5.27 -10.69
N VAL A 87 -24.28 5.06 -9.94
CA VAL A 87 -25.11 3.86 -10.04
C VAL A 87 -25.92 3.84 -11.34
N ILE A 88 -26.47 4.99 -11.75
CA ILE A 88 -27.16 5.10 -13.04
C ILE A 88 -26.19 4.86 -14.19
N GLU A 89 -24.99 5.46 -14.12
CA GLU A 89 -23.93 5.29 -15.11
C GLU A 89 -23.50 3.82 -15.23
N GLU A 90 -23.28 3.13 -14.11
CA GLU A 90 -22.79 1.76 -14.09
C GLU A 90 -23.87 0.71 -14.38
N LEU A 91 -25.07 0.86 -13.82
CA LEU A 91 -26.14 -0.15 -13.89
C LEU A 91 -27.20 0.13 -14.96
N GLY A 92 -27.31 1.37 -15.44
CA GLY A 92 -28.27 1.77 -16.48
C GLY A 92 -28.24 0.87 -17.72
N PRO A 93 -27.05 0.62 -18.33
CA PRO A 93 -26.92 -0.27 -19.49
C PRO A 93 -27.36 -1.72 -19.25
N TYR A 94 -27.44 -2.15 -17.99
CA TYR A 94 -27.84 -3.51 -17.60
C TYR A 94 -29.34 -3.64 -17.30
N GLY A 95 -30.16 -2.64 -17.68
CA GLY A 95 -31.62 -2.73 -17.64
C GLY A 95 -32.24 -2.25 -16.34
N LEU A 96 -31.66 -1.21 -15.73
CA LEU A 96 -32.26 -0.51 -14.59
C LEU A 96 -33.66 0.02 -14.97
N ARG A 97 -34.71 -0.54 -14.34
CA ARG A 97 -36.11 -0.22 -14.68
C ARG A 97 -36.53 1.17 -14.19
N GLU A 98 -36.04 1.55 -13.02
CA GLU A 98 -36.26 2.84 -12.39
C GLU A 98 -34.91 3.34 -11.86
N ALA A 99 -34.54 4.57 -12.22
CA ALA A 99 -33.32 5.18 -11.74
C ALA A 99 -33.47 5.51 -10.23
N PRO A 100 -32.51 5.14 -9.37
CA PRO A 100 -32.51 5.61 -7.99
C PRO A 100 -32.33 7.12 -7.98
N THR A 101 -32.96 7.81 -7.04
CA THR A 101 -32.77 9.24 -6.82
C THR A 101 -31.69 9.48 -5.76
N ALA A 102 -31.14 10.70 -5.64
CA ALA A 102 -30.24 11.04 -4.54
C ALA A 102 -30.86 10.71 -3.16
N ASP A 103 -32.16 10.94 -2.99
CA ASP A 103 -32.89 10.63 -1.75
C ASP A 103 -32.96 9.12 -1.44
N PHE A 104 -32.81 8.25 -2.44
CA PHE A 104 -32.68 6.81 -2.21
C PHE A 104 -31.47 6.49 -1.32
N PHE A 105 -30.39 7.25 -1.46
CA PHE A 105 -29.16 7.03 -0.72
C PHE A 105 -29.09 7.81 0.60
N THR A 106 -29.96 8.81 0.84
CA THR A 106 -29.98 9.57 2.11
C THR A 106 -30.58 8.78 3.27
N ARG A 107 -31.27 7.68 2.96
CA ARG A 107 -31.91 6.79 3.93
C ARG A 107 -31.18 5.44 3.99
N PRO A 108 -31.16 4.77 5.16
CA PRO A 108 -30.58 3.45 5.26
C PRO A 108 -31.39 2.44 4.41
N PRO A 109 -30.73 1.47 3.74
CA PRO A 109 -31.39 0.47 2.90
C PRO A 109 -32.42 -0.40 3.64
N SER A 110 -32.22 -0.59 4.95
CA SER A 110 -33.20 -1.17 5.86
C SER A 110 -32.95 -0.68 7.29
N PRO A 111 -33.93 -0.74 8.21
CA PRO A 111 -33.74 -0.29 9.59
C PRO A 111 -32.51 -0.92 10.25
N GLY A 112 -31.58 -0.07 10.72
CA GLY A 112 -30.35 -0.51 11.38
C GLY A 112 -29.24 -1.07 10.48
N THR A 113 -29.41 -0.99 9.15
CA THR A 113 -28.41 -1.43 8.17
C THR A 113 -27.91 -0.22 7.38
N PRO A 114 -26.62 0.14 7.45
CA PRO A 114 -26.06 1.22 6.64
C PRO A 114 -25.73 0.75 5.22
N TRP A 115 -25.54 1.70 4.31
CA TRP A 115 -24.83 1.47 3.05
C TRP A 115 -23.33 1.27 3.32
N LEU A 116 -22.70 0.28 2.69
CA LEU A 116 -21.25 0.11 2.67
C LEU A 116 -20.71 0.64 1.33
N VAL A 117 -20.32 1.90 1.30
CA VAL A 117 -19.75 2.54 0.12
C VAL A 117 -18.28 2.14 0.00
N MET A 118 -17.98 1.25 -0.94
CA MET A 118 -16.63 0.82 -1.26
C MET A 118 -16.07 1.73 -2.34
N VAL A 119 -15.14 2.60 -1.96
CA VAL A 119 -14.49 3.58 -2.83
C VAL A 119 -13.24 2.97 -3.43
N ASP A 120 -13.23 2.72 -4.74
CA ASP A 120 -12.11 2.14 -5.48
C ASP A 120 -11.25 3.22 -6.15
N GLY A 121 -9.93 3.09 -6.06
CA GLY A 121 -8.99 3.93 -6.82
C GLY A 121 -8.91 5.39 -6.38
N LEU A 122 -8.82 5.71 -5.08
CA LEU A 122 -8.63 7.11 -4.63
C LEU A 122 -7.36 7.75 -5.22
N ASP A 123 -6.31 6.97 -5.45
CA ASP A 123 -5.08 7.40 -6.10
C ASP A 123 -5.26 7.77 -7.57
N GLU A 124 -6.39 7.38 -8.19
CA GLU A 124 -6.71 7.71 -9.58
C GLU A 124 -7.35 9.10 -9.72
N VAL A 125 -7.67 9.79 -8.61
CA VAL A 125 -8.11 11.19 -8.62
C VAL A 125 -6.87 12.08 -8.78
N PRO A 126 -6.66 12.73 -9.94
CA PRO A 126 -5.37 13.35 -10.27
C PRO A 126 -5.05 14.54 -9.38
N ASP A 127 -6.04 15.42 -9.16
CA ASP A 127 -5.85 16.64 -8.40
C ASP A 127 -5.85 16.38 -6.88
N ARG A 128 -4.78 16.85 -6.21
CA ARG A 128 -4.62 16.70 -4.76
C ARG A 128 -5.69 17.43 -3.98
N ALA A 129 -6.08 18.63 -4.40
CA ALA A 129 -7.10 19.38 -3.67
C ALA A 129 -8.45 18.66 -3.73
N THR A 130 -8.78 18.09 -4.89
CA THR A 130 -9.96 17.25 -5.12
C THR A 130 -9.92 15.97 -4.29
N ARG A 131 -8.77 15.27 -4.21
CA ARG A 131 -8.61 14.12 -3.29
C ARG A 131 -8.85 14.50 -1.85
N VAL A 132 -8.22 15.57 -1.39
CA VAL A 132 -8.36 16.06 -0.01
C VAL A 132 -9.82 16.43 0.29
N ALA A 133 -10.49 17.14 -0.62
CA ALA A 133 -11.90 17.50 -0.48
C ALA A 133 -12.82 16.26 -0.43
N LEU A 134 -12.54 15.25 -1.26
CA LEU A 134 -13.25 13.97 -1.21
C LEU A 134 -13.05 13.27 0.14
N LEU A 135 -11.82 13.16 0.62
CA LEU A 135 -11.52 12.55 1.92
C LEU A 135 -12.23 13.28 3.07
N GLU A 136 -12.20 14.61 3.09
CA GLU A 136 -12.89 15.43 4.09
C GLU A 136 -14.42 15.27 4.02
N ARG A 137 -14.98 15.09 2.83
CA ARG A 137 -16.40 14.79 2.66
C ARG A 137 -16.75 13.39 3.19
N LEU A 138 -15.99 12.36 2.83
CA LEU A 138 -16.22 11.00 3.33
C LEU A 138 -16.15 10.96 4.87
N ALA A 139 -15.18 11.67 5.47
CA ALA A 139 -15.08 11.83 6.92
C ALA A 139 -16.34 12.45 7.53
N ARG A 140 -16.84 13.54 6.94
CA ARG A 140 -18.05 14.24 7.38
C ARG A 140 -19.29 13.35 7.32
N GLU A 141 -19.49 12.67 6.19
CA GLU A 141 -20.63 11.76 5.98
C GLU A 141 -20.58 10.55 6.91
N GLY A 142 -19.39 9.96 7.11
CA GLY A 142 -19.20 8.88 8.07
C GLY A 142 -19.47 9.28 9.52
N SER A 143 -19.28 10.56 9.86
CA SER A 143 -19.49 11.09 11.23
C SER A 143 -20.94 11.43 11.57
N GLN A 144 -21.86 11.48 10.60
CA GLN A 144 -23.27 11.84 10.83
C GLN A 144 -24.00 10.83 11.72
N GLU A 145 -25.00 11.31 12.46
CA GLU A 145 -25.93 10.50 13.27
C GLU A 145 -27.39 10.83 12.88
N PRO A 146 -28.23 9.83 12.56
CA PRO A 146 -27.93 8.40 12.52
C PRO A 146 -27.02 8.01 11.35
N THR A 147 -26.22 6.95 11.53
CA THR A 147 -25.27 6.50 10.50
C THR A 147 -25.96 5.85 9.30
N VAL A 148 -25.94 6.53 8.16
CA VAL A 148 -26.46 6.03 6.88
C VAL A 148 -25.38 5.30 6.07
N TYR A 149 -24.12 5.71 6.22
CA TYR A 149 -23.00 5.22 5.44
C TYR A 149 -21.88 4.63 6.29
N ARG A 150 -21.24 3.61 5.74
CA ARG A 150 -19.91 3.12 6.10
C ARG A 150 -19.04 3.08 4.84
N PHE A 151 -17.74 3.26 5.00
CA PHE A 151 -16.82 3.40 3.90
C PHE A 151 -15.65 2.43 3.99
N VAL A 152 -15.29 1.85 2.85
CA VAL A 152 -13.99 1.21 2.64
C VAL A 152 -13.31 1.94 1.49
N VAL A 153 -12.20 2.62 1.76
CA VAL A 153 -11.48 3.44 0.79
C VAL A 153 -10.22 2.70 0.34
N ALA A 154 -10.20 2.22 -0.89
CA ALA A 154 -9.09 1.50 -1.47
C ALA A 154 -8.16 2.44 -2.25
N THR A 155 -6.86 2.38 -1.94
CA THR A 155 -5.87 3.27 -2.57
C THR A 155 -4.44 2.72 -2.54
N ARG A 156 -3.57 3.25 -3.39
CA ARG A 156 -2.11 3.12 -3.22
C ARG A 156 -1.66 3.95 -2.01
N PRO A 157 -0.46 3.70 -1.45
CA PRO A 157 0.09 4.57 -0.41
C PRO A 157 0.13 6.03 -0.89
N LEU A 158 -0.61 6.90 -0.21
CA LEU A 158 -0.62 8.35 -0.40
C LEU A 158 0.22 9.01 0.70
N PRO A 159 0.64 10.29 0.54
CA PRO A 159 1.23 11.05 1.63
C PRO A 159 0.38 10.99 2.90
N ASP A 160 1.00 10.77 4.06
CA ASP A 160 0.29 10.55 5.32
C ASP A 160 -0.63 11.72 5.70
N ASP A 161 -0.30 12.94 5.27
CA ASP A 161 -1.11 14.15 5.51
C ASP A 161 -2.42 14.18 4.73
N GLU A 162 -2.52 13.47 3.60
CA GLU A 162 -3.77 13.31 2.85
C GLU A 162 -4.68 12.29 3.57
N LEU A 163 -4.17 11.09 3.86
CA LEU A 163 -4.99 10.06 4.53
C LEU A 163 -5.40 10.46 5.96
N ALA A 164 -4.62 11.30 6.64
CA ALA A 164 -5.00 11.87 7.93
C ALA A 164 -6.32 12.67 7.90
N ARG A 165 -6.77 13.12 6.72
CA ARG A 165 -8.03 13.86 6.53
C ARG A 165 -9.28 13.03 6.76
N LEU A 166 -9.18 11.70 6.64
CA LEU A 166 -10.27 10.79 6.99
C LEU A 166 -10.54 10.75 8.51
N GLY A 167 -9.59 11.26 9.30
CA GLY A 167 -9.68 11.33 10.74
C GLY A 167 -8.70 10.39 11.44
N PRO A 168 -8.29 10.73 12.67
CA PRO A 168 -7.31 9.98 13.45
C PRO A 168 -7.83 8.66 14.03
N GLY A 169 -8.96 8.10 13.56
CA GLY A 169 -9.54 6.82 14.00
C GLY A 169 -9.85 5.82 12.87
N VAL A 170 -9.37 6.07 11.65
CA VAL A 170 -9.63 5.20 10.48
C VAL A 170 -8.67 4.01 10.47
N GLY A 171 -9.24 2.80 10.60
CA GLY A 171 -8.49 1.55 10.51
C GLY A 171 -7.80 1.41 9.15
N ARG A 172 -6.48 1.18 9.16
CA ARG A 172 -5.65 1.03 7.95
C ARG A 172 -5.28 -0.43 7.77
N PHE A 173 -5.69 -1.00 6.65
CA PHE A 173 -5.43 -2.39 6.28
C PHE A 173 -4.47 -2.40 5.09
N GLU A 174 -3.36 -3.12 5.21
CA GLU A 174 -2.45 -3.34 4.08
C GLU A 174 -2.68 -4.73 3.49
N LEU A 175 -3.12 -4.78 2.23
CA LEU A 175 -3.29 -6.01 1.49
C LEU A 175 -1.92 -6.60 1.16
N GLN A 176 -1.61 -7.75 1.78
CA GLN A 176 -0.32 -8.41 1.62
C GLN A 176 -0.19 -9.04 0.22
N PRO A 177 1.03 -9.05 -0.36
CA PRO A 177 1.31 -9.81 -1.59
C PRO A 177 1.05 -11.31 -1.39
N PHE A 178 0.87 -12.04 -2.49
CA PHE A 178 0.81 -13.50 -2.46
C PHE A 178 2.02 -14.08 -1.73
N THR A 179 1.78 -15.06 -0.86
CA THR A 179 2.85 -15.93 -0.39
C THR A 179 3.33 -16.81 -1.56
N PRO A 180 4.53 -17.42 -1.46
CA PRO A 180 4.94 -18.42 -2.43
C PRO A 180 3.92 -19.55 -2.62
N ALA A 181 3.18 -19.92 -1.56
CA ALA A 181 2.13 -20.92 -1.62
C ALA A 181 0.87 -20.43 -2.37
N ASP A 182 0.46 -19.18 -2.16
CA ASP A 182 -0.66 -18.56 -2.89
C ASP A 182 -0.34 -18.46 -4.39
N LEU A 183 0.87 -18.00 -4.73
CA LEU A 183 1.34 -17.95 -6.12
C LEU A 183 1.35 -19.35 -6.75
N GLY A 184 1.84 -20.36 -6.04
CA GLY A 184 1.81 -21.74 -6.51
C GLY A 184 0.39 -22.26 -6.75
N THR A 185 -0.56 -21.89 -5.88
CA THR A 185 -1.98 -22.24 -6.03
C THR A 185 -2.63 -21.54 -7.21
N TYR A 186 -2.33 -20.25 -7.40
CA TYR A 186 -2.80 -19.48 -8.54
C TYR A 186 -2.25 -20.03 -9.88
N ALA A 187 -0.95 -20.28 -9.94
CA ALA A 187 -0.28 -20.82 -11.13
C ALA A 187 -0.82 -22.21 -11.51
N ARG A 188 -1.04 -23.11 -10.54
CA ARG A 188 -1.68 -24.42 -10.79
C ARG A 188 -3.05 -24.31 -11.45
N ARG A 189 -3.85 -23.30 -11.07
CA ARG A 189 -5.15 -23.05 -11.71
C ARG A 189 -5.01 -22.54 -13.14
N CYS A 190 -4.01 -21.70 -13.40
CA CYS A 190 -3.73 -21.20 -14.74
C CYS A 190 -3.23 -22.31 -15.68
N PHE A 191 -2.44 -23.26 -15.17
CA PHE A 191 -1.86 -24.36 -15.94
C PHE A 191 -2.79 -25.57 -16.06
N ARG A 192 -4.09 -25.41 -15.81
CA ARG A 192 -5.04 -26.53 -15.79
C ARG A 192 -5.08 -27.31 -17.11
N ASP A 193 -4.83 -26.63 -18.23
CA ASP A 193 -4.91 -27.20 -19.57
C ASP A 193 -3.56 -27.76 -20.07
N LEU A 194 -2.49 -27.64 -19.27
CA LEU A 194 -1.17 -28.19 -19.58
C LEU A 194 -1.00 -29.63 -19.06
N PRO A 195 -0.29 -30.51 -19.80
CA PRO A 195 0.06 -31.85 -19.33
C PRO A 195 1.08 -31.79 -18.20
N ASN A 196 1.00 -32.67 -17.20
CA ASN A 196 1.96 -32.72 -16.07
C ASN A 196 2.17 -31.36 -15.37
N ARG A 197 1.11 -30.86 -14.73
CA ARG A 197 1.04 -29.52 -14.11
C ARG A 197 2.15 -29.25 -13.09
N ASP A 198 2.55 -30.24 -12.30
CA ASP A 198 3.56 -30.07 -11.26
C ASP A 198 4.95 -29.82 -11.86
N ARG A 199 5.28 -30.48 -12.97
CA ARG A 199 6.50 -30.18 -13.73
C ARG A 199 6.51 -28.75 -14.24
N HIS A 200 5.41 -28.29 -14.84
CA HIS A 200 5.30 -26.91 -15.32
C HIS A 200 5.39 -25.88 -14.20
N LEU A 201 4.82 -26.17 -13.03
CA LEU A 201 4.96 -25.30 -11.86
C LEU A 201 6.43 -25.17 -11.42
N GLN A 202 7.19 -26.27 -11.43
CA GLN A 202 8.62 -26.26 -11.11
C GLN A 202 9.44 -25.47 -12.13
N VAL A 203 9.16 -25.67 -13.42
CA VAL A 203 9.83 -24.94 -14.52
C VAL A 203 9.51 -23.45 -14.44
N PHE A 204 8.24 -23.08 -14.27
CA PHE A 204 7.80 -21.69 -14.10
C PHE A 204 8.48 -21.03 -12.90
N THR A 205 8.51 -21.71 -11.74
CA THR A 205 9.16 -21.18 -10.53
C THR A 205 10.66 -20.99 -10.72
N THR A 206 11.32 -21.91 -11.44
CA THR A 206 12.75 -21.79 -11.78
C THR A 206 12.98 -20.63 -12.75
N GLY A 207 12.13 -20.49 -13.78
CA GLY A 207 12.17 -19.37 -14.72
C GLY A 207 11.99 -18.02 -14.02
N LEU A 208 11.07 -17.92 -13.06
CA LEU A 208 10.88 -16.68 -12.28
C LEU A 208 12.13 -16.27 -11.51
N ARG A 209 12.92 -17.23 -11.03
CA ARG A 209 14.20 -16.95 -10.35
C ARG A 209 15.25 -16.49 -11.35
N ALA A 210 15.38 -17.19 -12.47
CA ALA A 210 16.33 -16.88 -13.52
C ALA A 210 16.11 -15.47 -14.10
N SER A 211 14.85 -15.07 -14.33
CA SER A 211 14.50 -13.74 -14.85
C SER A 211 14.36 -12.65 -13.77
N GLY A 212 14.67 -12.95 -12.50
CA GLY A 212 14.55 -11.98 -11.39
C GLY A 212 13.11 -11.54 -11.04
N LEU A 213 12.11 -12.24 -11.55
CA LEU A 213 10.68 -11.91 -11.44
C LEU A 213 9.99 -12.51 -10.21
N GLN A 214 10.66 -13.35 -9.43
CA GLN A 214 10.06 -14.07 -8.28
C GLN A 214 9.26 -13.16 -7.35
N GLU A 215 9.83 -12.03 -6.91
CA GLU A 215 9.12 -11.11 -5.99
C GLU A 215 8.01 -10.32 -6.71
N LEU A 216 8.19 -9.97 -7.98
CA LEU A 216 7.15 -9.29 -8.76
C LEU A 216 5.94 -10.20 -8.96
N ALA A 217 6.15 -11.48 -9.27
CA ALA A 217 5.09 -12.46 -9.49
C ALA A 217 4.19 -12.67 -8.25
N ARG A 218 4.62 -12.25 -7.07
CA ARG A 218 3.79 -12.26 -5.85
C ARG A 218 2.73 -11.15 -5.85
N THR A 219 2.81 -10.19 -6.76
CA THR A 219 1.75 -9.21 -6.98
C THR A 219 0.67 -9.86 -7.86
N PRO A 220 -0.62 -9.87 -7.45
CA PRO A 220 -1.68 -10.55 -8.20
C PRO A 220 -1.76 -10.17 -9.68
N LEU A 221 -1.60 -8.90 -10.02
CA LEU A 221 -1.55 -8.46 -11.41
C LEU A 221 -0.38 -9.09 -12.19
N MET A 222 0.82 -9.11 -11.62
CA MET A 222 1.99 -9.72 -12.27
C MET A 222 1.79 -11.22 -12.45
N ALA A 223 1.23 -11.93 -11.45
CA ALA A 223 0.85 -13.33 -11.60
C ALA A 223 -0.14 -13.52 -12.75
N SER A 224 -1.14 -12.62 -12.87
CA SER A 224 -2.15 -12.66 -13.93
C SER A 224 -1.60 -12.39 -15.33
N MET A 225 -0.41 -11.79 -15.45
CA MET A 225 0.27 -11.60 -16.75
C MET A 225 1.25 -12.74 -17.04
N LEU A 226 2.08 -13.09 -16.06
CA LEU A 226 3.16 -14.08 -16.22
C LEU A 226 2.65 -15.52 -16.37
N CYS A 227 1.56 -15.89 -15.68
CA CYS A 227 1.00 -17.23 -15.81
C CYS A 227 0.42 -17.49 -17.22
N PRO A 228 -0.42 -16.60 -17.81
CA PRO A 228 -0.84 -16.76 -19.19
C PRO A 228 0.31 -16.75 -20.19
N LEU A 229 1.31 -15.88 -20.01
CA LEU A 229 2.51 -15.86 -20.86
C LEU A 229 3.21 -17.22 -20.91
N TYR A 230 3.44 -17.81 -19.73
CA TYR A 230 4.03 -19.14 -19.65
C TYR A 230 3.11 -20.23 -20.21
N ALA A 231 1.80 -20.16 -19.94
CA ALA A 231 0.85 -21.17 -20.38
C ALA A 231 0.70 -21.21 -21.91
N ALA A 232 0.86 -20.07 -22.57
CA ALA A 232 0.68 -19.96 -24.00
C ALA A 232 1.88 -20.51 -24.80
N ASP A 233 3.10 -20.36 -24.29
CA ASP A 233 4.29 -21.05 -24.81
C ASP A 233 5.27 -21.42 -23.67
N PRO A 234 5.16 -22.64 -23.10
CA PRO A 234 6.03 -23.09 -22.01
C PRO A 234 7.52 -23.22 -22.38
N ASN A 235 7.86 -23.19 -23.67
CA ASN A 235 9.25 -23.28 -24.14
C ASN A 235 9.91 -21.90 -24.25
N ARG A 236 9.12 -20.81 -24.31
CA ARG A 236 9.64 -19.46 -24.33
C ARG A 236 10.14 -19.08 -22.92
N PRO A 237 11.36 -18.51 -22.79
CA PRO A 237 11.82 -18.01 -21.50
C PRO A 237 10.93 -16.87 -21.01
N LEU A 238 10.79 -16.74 -19.69
CA LEU A 238 10.07 -15.62 -19.09
C LEU A 238 10.80 -14.30 -19.38
N PRO A 239 10.06 -13.21 -19.63
CA PRO A 239 10.65 -11.93 -19.98
C PRO A 239 11.51 -11.36 -18.85
N GLU A 240 12.47 -10.53 -19.20
CA GLU A 240 13.34 -9.88 -18.24
C GLU A 240 12.69 -8.61 -17.64
N GLY A 241 12.71 -8.53 -16.32
CA GLY A 241 12.26 -7.36 -15.58
C GLY A 241 10.78 -7.02 -15.77
N ARG A 242 10.37 -5.92 -15.11
CA ARG A 242 8.96 -5.53 -15.08
C ARG A 242 8.46 -5.07 -16.45
N THR A 243 9.20 -4.23 -17.15
CA THR A 243 8.76 -3.68 -18.45
C THR A 243 8.71 -4.73 -19.55
N GLY A 244 9.65 -5.69 -19.56
CA GLY A 244 9.59 -6.83 -20.47
C GLY A 244 8.33 -7.67 -20.25
N ALA A 245 7.92 -7.88 -19.00
CA ALA A 245 6.67 -8.60 -18.70
C ALA A 245 5.42 -7.89 -19.24
N TYR A 246 5.35 -6.56 -19.18
CA TYR A 246 4.25 -5.80 -19.77
C TYR A 246 4.29 -5.86 -21.29
N GLY A 247 5.47 -5.69 -21.91
CA GLY A 247 5.62 -5.80 -23.36
C GLY A 247 5.20 -7.15 -23.90
N ALA A 248 5.73 -8.24 -23.33
CA ALA A 248 5.36 -9.59 -23.72
C ALA A 248 3.87 -9.88 -23.51
N PHE A 249 3.27 -9.38 -22.43
CA PHE A 249 1.83 -9.56 -22.19
C PHE A 249 0.96 -8.78 -23.20
N VAL A 250 1.35 -7.56 -23.54
CA VAL A 250 0.66 -6.77 -24.58
C VAL A 250 0.79 -7.45 -25.94
N GLU A 251 1.98 -7.94 -26.30
CA GLU A 251 2.19 -8.76 -27.50
C GLU A 251 1.29 -10.00 -27.51
N LEU A 252 1.24 -10.74 -26.40
CA LEU A 252 0.36 -11.90 -26.24
C LEU A 252 -1.12 -11.55 -26.49
N LEU A 253 -1.58 -10.41 -25.99
CA LEU A 253 -2.97 -9.96 -26.20
C LEU A 253 -3.28 -9.71 -27.68
N TYR A 254 -2.31 -9.24 -28.46
CA TYR A 254 -2.46 -9.04 -29.91
C TYR A 254 -2.28 -10.32 -30.72
N GLU A 255 -1.30 -11.15 -30.38
CA GLU A 255 -0.90 -12.34 -31.15
C GLU A 255 -1.79 -13.56 -30.89
N GLN A 256 -2.21 -13.80 -29.64
CA GLN A 256 -2.71 -15.11 -29.21
C GLN A 256 -4.10 -15.10 -28.57
N ASN A 257 -4.81 -13.97 -28.54
CA ASN A 257 -6.24 -13.93 -28.24
C ASN A 257 -7.10 -14.48 -29.40
N THR A 258 -6.85 -15.73 -29.80
CA THR A 258 -7.57 -16.44 -30.87
C THR A 258 -9.09 -16.47 -30.64
N HIS A 259 -9.54 -16.51 -29.39
CA HIS A 259 -10.97 -16.42 -29.05
C HIS A 259 -11.63 -15.06 -29.36
N LYS A 260 -10.86 -13.97 -29.45
CA LYS A 260 -11.38 -12.64 -29.83
C LYS A 260 -11.26 -12.34 -31.32
N SER A 261 -10.51 -13.15 -32.07
CA SER A 261 -10.27 -12.99 -33.51
C SER A 261 -10.10 -11.51 -33.91
N ILE A 262 -9.15 -10.82 -33.25
CA ILE A 262 -8.98 -9.36 -33.34
C ILE A 262 -8.87 -8.92 -34.80
N ALA A 263 -8.03 -9.62 -35.56
CA ALA A 263 -7.85 -9.36 -36.99
C ALA A 263 -9.15 -9.50 -37.80
N ALA A 264 -9.97 -10.53 -37.53
CA ALA A 264 -11.24 -10.72 -38.23
C ALA A 264 -12.27 -9.67 -37.82
N THR A 265 -12.33 -9.31 -36.53
CA THR A 265 -13.23 -8.27 -36.01
C THR A 265 -12.88 -6.91 -36.60
N HIS A 266 -11.59 -6.57 -36.69
CA HIS A 266 -11.12 -5.35 -37.34
C HIS A 266 -11.42 -5.37 -38.85
N ALA A 267 -11.20 -6.48 -39.53
CA ALA A 267 -11.54 -6.62 -40.95
C ALA A 267 -13.05 -6.44 -41.19
N GLU A 268 -13.89 -6.99 -40.30
CA GLU A 268 -15.34 -6.81 -40.36
C GLU A 268 -15.75 -5.35 -40.10
N ALA A 269 -15.17 -4.69 -39.10
CA ALA A 269 -15.44 -3.27 -38.83
C ALA A 269 -15.09 -2.37 -40.04
N ILE A 270 -13.96 -2.64 -40.71
CA ILE A 270 -13.56 -1.95 -41.94
C ILE A 270 -14.59 -2.19 -43.05
N ARG A 271 -15.00 -3.44 -43.25
CA ARG A 271 -15.99 -3.83 -44.27
C ARG A 271 -17.34 -3.15 -44.03
N VAL A 272 -17.86 -3.22 -42.80
CA VAL A 272 -19.13 -2.58 -42.40
C VAL A 272 -19.10 -1.08 -42.62
N LEU A 273 -17.97 -0.41 -42.37
CA LEU A 273 -17.84 1.02 -42.64
C LEU A 273 -17.85 1.31 -44.14
N ALA A 274 -17.09 0.54 -44.93
CA ALA A 274 -16.97 0.75 -46.37
C ALA A 274 -18.30 0.48 -47.11
N ASP A 275 -18.97 -0.63 -46.79
CA ASP A 275 -20.19 -1.08 -47.48
C ASP A 275 -21.40 -0.16 -47.27
N ARG A 276 -21.33 0.78 -46.32
CA ARG A 276 -22.34 1.86 -46.17
C ARG A 276 -22.31 2.88 -47.31
N HIS A 277 -21.27 2.86 -48.14
CA HIS A 277 -21.10 3.77 -49.27
C HIS A 277 -21.28 3.03 -50.60
N GLN A 278 -22.31 3.42 -51.36
CA GLN A 278 -22.60 2.79 -52.66
C GLN A 278 -21.71 3.31 -53.81
N ILE A 279 -21.08 4.47 -53.63
CA ILE A 279 -20.20 5.06 -54.65
C ILE A 279 -18.80 4.42 -54.53
N PRO A 280 -18.27 3.76 -55.58
CA PRO A 280 -17.00 3.01 -55.49
C PRO A 280 -15.78 3.84 -55.11
N ARG A 281 -15.81 5.16 -55.36
CA ARG A 281 -14.74 6.08 -54.92
C ARG A 281 -14.81 6.31 -53.40
N ASP A 282 -15.99 6.55 -52.86
CA ASP A 282 -16.20 6.84 -51.44
C ASP A 282 -15.98 5.58 -50.59
N GLN A 283 -16.41 4.42 -51.09
CA GLN A 283 -16.13 3.12 -50.48
C GLN A 283 -14.62 2.87 -50.33
N ARG A 284 -13.85 3.05 -51.41
CA ARG A 284 -12.38 2.90 -51.38
C ARG A 284 -11.70 3.90 -50.44
N ALA A 285 -12.18 5.15 -50.42
CA ALA A 285 -11.64 6.16 -49.51
C ALA A 285 -11.90 5.81 -48.03
N ALA A 286 -13.11 5.34 -47.70
CA ALA A 286 -13.45 4.87 -46.36
C ALA A 286 -12.61 3.67 -45.94
N GLU A 287 -12.46 2.67 -46.82
CA GLU A 287 -11.65 1.48 -46.55
C GLU A 287 -10.16 1.81 -46.35
N GLN A 288 -9.57 2.64 -47.21
CA GLN A 288 -8.17 3.05 -47.10
C GLN A 288 -7.89 3.80 -45.79
N ALA A 289 -8.76 4.77 -45.43
CA ALA A 289 -8.62 5.50 -44.19
C ALA A 289 -8.77 4.57 -42.96
N ALA A 290 -9.71 3.64 -43.00
CA ALA A 290 -9.95 2.69 -41.92
C ALA A 290 -8.77 1.71 -41.73
N ARG A 291 -8.16 1.23 -42.82
CA ARG A 291 -6.95 0.40 -42.79
C ARG A 291 -5.76 1.16 -42.20
N ALA A 292 -5.55 2.41 -42.62
CA ALA A 292 -4.48 3.25 -42.09
C ALA A 292 -4.60 3.44 -40.56
N VAL A 293 -5.82 3.69 -40.05
CA VAL A 293 -6.04 3.81 -38.59
C VAL A 293 -5.79 2.49 -37.87
N ARG A 294 -6.24 1.36 -38.43
CA ARG A 294 -5.99 0.04 -37.84
C ARG A 294 -4.49 -0.26 -37.75
N ASP A 295 -3.73 0.07 -38.78
CA ASP A 295 -2.28 -0.22 -38.84
C ASP A 295 -1.49 0.62 -37.81
N GLU A 296 -1.95 1.83 -37.52
CA GLU A 296 -1.39 2.75 -36.51
C GLU A 296 -1.98 2.54 -35.09
N LEU A 297 -2.95 1.64 -34.93
CA LEU A 297 -3.72 1.50 -33.69
C LEU A 297 -2.88 1.29 -32.42
N PRO A 298 -1.79 0.48 -32.42
CA PRO A 298 -0.94 0.34 -31.24
C PRO A 298 -0.33 1.66 -30.77
N ASP A 299 0.17 2.49 -31.70
CA ASP A 299 0.78 3.79 -31.40
C ASP A 299 -0.26 4.83 -30.99
N LEU A 300 -1.48 4.73 -31.55
CA LEU A 300 -2.62 5.53 -31.14
C LEU A 300 -3.06 5.21 -29.69
N ILE A 301 -3.00 3.95 -29.26
CA ILE A 301 -3.30 3.56 -27.87
C ILE A 301 -2.23 4.11 -26.93
N ASP A 302 -0.94 4.05 -27.32
CA ASP A 302 0.17 4.68 -26.60
C ASP A 302 -0.09 6.19 -26.42
N HIS A 303 -0.52 6.88 -27.49
CA HIS A 303 -0.87 8.30 -27.45
C HIS A 303 -2.05 8.59 -26.52
N VAL A 304 -3.16 7.84 -26.62
CA VAL A 304 -4.32 8.00 -25.73
C VAL A 304 -3.94 7.83 -24.27
N ALA A 305 -3.08 6.86 -23.95
CA ALA A 305 -2.58 6.67 -22.60
C ALA A 305 -1.79 7.89 -22.11
N TYR A 306 -0.94 8.47 -22.96
CA TYR A 306 -0.19 9.67 -22.65
C TYR A 306 -1.08 10.90 -22.43
N GLU A 307 -2.09 11.11 -23.28
CA GLU A 307 -3.08 12.19 -23.10
C GLU A 307 -3.83 12.06 -21.78
N ARG A 308 -4.31 10.84 -21.48
CA ARG A 308 -4.98 10.53 -20.20
C ARG A 308 -4.07 10.78 -19.00
N MET A 309 -2.81 10.35 -19.06
CA MET A 309 -1.84 10.56 -17.98
C MET A 309 -1.54 12.04 -17.74
N ASN A 310 -1.61 12.88 -18.78
CA ASN A 310 -1.44 14.33 -18.68
C ASN A 310 -2.74 15.09 -18.36
N GLY A 311 -3.82 14.38 -17.97
CA GLY A 311 -5.04 14.99 -17.45
C GLY A 311 -6.13 15.27 -18.48
N ASN A 312 -5.98 14.81 -19.73
CA ASN A 312 -7.06 14.91 -20.71
C ASN A 312 -8.22 13.98 -20.32
N THR A 313 -9.41 14.54 -20.10
CA THR A 313 -10.63 13.82 -19.66
C THR A 313 -11.65 13.60 -20.78
N ALA A 314 -11.42 14.09 -22.00
CA ALA A 314 -12.35 13.92 -23.14
C ALA A 314 -12.51 12.43 -23.52
N PRO A 315 -13.66 11.93 -23.99
CA PRO A 315 -13.84 10.51 -24.33
C PRO A 315 -12.71 9.95 -25.21
N ILE A 316 -12.29 8.69 -25.01
CA ILE A 316 -11.12 8.11 -25.70
C ILE A 316 -11.29 8.17 -27.23
N VAL A 317 -12.50 7.89 -27.71
CA VAL A 317 -12.82 7.97 -29.14
C VAL A 317 -12.65 9.41 -29.67
N ALA A 318 -12.95 10.43 -28.86
CA ALA A 318 -12.75 11.82 -29.24
C ALA A 318 -11.26 12.18 -29.29
N ILE A 319 -10.45 11.68 -28.35
CA ILE A 319 -8.99 11.83 -28.38
C ILE A 319 -8.42 11.22 -29.66
N LEU A 320 -8.80 9.97 -29.98
CA LEU A 320 -8.39 9.32 -31.22
C LEU A 320 -8.82 10.09 -32.47
N ALA A 321 -10.08 10.51 -32.54
CA ALA A 321 -10.61 11.25 -33.68
C ALA A 321 -9.92 12.60 -33.91
N SER A 322 -9.31 13.18 -32.88
CA SER A 322 -8.55 14.44 -32.97
C SER A 322 -7.09 14.27 -33.39
N HIS A 323 -6.58 13.04 -33.43
CA HIS A 323 -5.18 12.76 -33.72
C HIS A 323 -4.84 12.98 -35.21
N LEU A 324 -3.66 13.52 -35.49
CA LEU A 324 -3.23 13.94 -36.84
C LEU A 324 -3.26 12.80 -37.89
N HIS A 325 -2.99 11.57 -37.44
CA HIS A 325 -2.98 10.38 -38.28
C HIS A 325 -4.37 9.73 -38.46
N VAL A 326 -5.38 10.18 -37.70
CA VAL A 326 -6.75 9.69 -37.81
C VAL A 326 -7.56 10.64 -38.70
N ARG A 327 -7.51 10.40 -40.01
CA ARG A 327 -8.18 11.24 -41.01
C ARG A 327 -9.51 10.63 -41.44
N ARG A 328 -10.61 11.14 -40.88
CA ARG A 328 -11.97 10.81 -41.31
C ARG A 328 -12.21 11.33 -42.74
N PRO A 329 -12.64 10.50 -43.71
CA PRO A 329 -13.05 10.99 -45.02
C PRO A 329 -14.31 11.88 -44.94
N ASP A 330 -14.39 12.94 -45.75
CA ASP A 330 -15.48 13.93 -45.69
C ASP A 330 -16.87 13.32 -45.77
N LYS A 331 -17.03 12.27 -46.59
CA LYS A 331 -18.31 11.59 -46.84
C LYS A 331 -18.73 10.64 -45.72
N VAL A 332 -17.82 10.24 -44.84
CA VAL A 332 -18.14 9.38 -43.70
C VAL A 332 -18.65 10.24 -42.55
N ARG A 333 -19.89 10.05 -42.08
CA ARG A 333 -20.43 10.87 -40.98
C ARG A 333 -19.60 10.71 -39.69
N PRO A 334 -19.40 11.77 -38.87
CA PRO A 334 -18.62 11.68 -37.63
C PRO A 334 -19.08 10.57 -36.67
N ALA A 335 -20.39 10.38 -36.50
CA ALA A 335 -20.92 9.32 -35.63
C ALA A 335 -20.55 7.91 -36.11
N LEU A 336 -20.52 7.67 -37.43
CA LEU A 336 -20.12 6.38 -38.00
C LEU A 336 -18.62 6.13 -37.83
N TRP A 337 -17.82 7.18 -37.99
CA TRP A 337 -16.38 7.11 -37.77
C TRP A 337 -16.05 6.82 -36.30
N ASN A 338 -16.70 7.51 -35.38
CA ASN A 338 -16.52 7.29 -33.94
C ASN A 338 -16.94 5.87 -33.51
N ALA A 339 -18.03 5.35 -34.09
CA ALA A 339 -18.43 3.96 -33.87
C ALA A 339 -17.36 2.98 -34.36
N PHE A 340 -16.81 3.19 -35.57
CA PHE A 340 -15.72 2.39 -36.12
C PHE A 340 -14.46 2.41 -35.21
N LEU A 341 -14.07 3.59 -34.70
CA LEU A 341 -12.96 3.69 -33.75
C LEU A 341 -13.23 2.88 -32.47
N GLY A 342 -14.46 2.91 -31.96
CA GLY A 342 -14.87 2.06 -30.84
C GLY A 342 -14.78 0.56 -31.15
N ASP A 343 -15.21 0.16 -32.35
CA ASP A 343 -15.13 -1.24 -32.82
C ASP A 343 -13.69 -1.74 -32.96
N LEU A 344 -12.73 -0.85 -33.23
CA LEU A 344 -11.30 -1.19 -33.20
C LEU A 344 -10.77 -1.41 -31.78
N LEU A 345 -11.23 -0.64 -30.79
CA LEU A 345 -10.74 -0.71 -29.41
C LEU A 345 -11.30 -1.91 -28.65
N ARG A 346 -12.60 -2.20 -28.81
CA ARG A 346 -13.33 -3.26 -28.09
C ARG A 346 -12.62 -4.64 -28.08
N PRO A 347 -12.11 -5.16 -29.20
CA PRO A 347 -11.51 -6.50 -29.24
C PRO A 347 -10.08 -6.55 -28.70
N THR A 348 -9.39 -5.41 -28.52
CA THR A 348 -7.96 -5.36 -28.12
C THR A 348 -7.69 -6.04 -26.77
N GLY A 349 -8.67 -6.01 -25.86
CA GLY A 349 -8.48 -6.49 -24.49
C GLY A 349 -7.55 -5.63 -23.63
N LEU A 350 -7.17 -4.43 -24.09
CA LEU A 350 -6.43 -3.44 -23.29
C LEU A 350 -7.39 -2.43 -22.64
N LEU A 351 -8.50 -2.15 -23.32
CA LEU A 351 -9.55 -1.25 -22.87
C LEU A 351 -10.87 -1.98 -22.68
N ALA A 352 -11.66 -1.50 -21.73
CA ALA A 352 -13.06 -1.89 -21.55
C ALA A 352 -13.95 -0.66 -21.71
N GLU A 353 -15.10 -0.87 -22.34
CA GLU A 353 -16.12 0.15 -22.45
C GLU A 353 -17.01 0.16 -21.20
N ARG A 354 -17.26 1.35 -20.66
CA ARG A 354 -18.19 1.59 -19.55
C ARG A 354 -18.91 2.90 -19.81
N ALA A 355 -20.24 2.88 -19.70
CA ALA A 355 -21.09 4.05 -19.90
C ALA A 355 -20.82 4.85 -21.19
N GLY A 356 -20.45 4.15 -22.28
CA GLY A 356 -20.20 4.76 -23.57
C GLY A 356 -18.82 5.40 -23.76
N ASP A 357 -17.90 5.29 -22.80
CA ASP A 357 -16.48 5.62 -22.98
C ASP A 357 -15.58 4.40 -22.73
N PHE A 358 -14.34 4.46 -23.21
CA PHE A 358 -13.33 3.44 -22.99
C PHE A 358 -12.41 3.82 -21.82
N HIS A 359 -12.00 2.81 -21.06
CA HIS A 359 -10.99 2.94 -20.01
C HIS A 359 -9.99 1.79 -20.09
N PHE A 360 -8.73 2.05 -19.77
CA PHE A 360 -7.75 0.97 -19.61
C PHE A 360 -8.18 -0.01 -18.53
N LEU A 361 -7.97 -1.30 -18.78
CA LEU A 361 -8.36 -2.35 -17.82
C LEU A 361 -7.66 -2.22 -16.47
N HIS A 362 -6.45 -1.67 -16.47
CA HIS A 362 -5.67 -1.43 -15.26
C HIS A 362 -4.80 -0.18 -15.41
N GLN A 363 -4.70 0.61 -14.34
CA GLN A 363 -3.92 1.86 -14.32
C GLN A 363 -2.45 1.66 -14.74
N THR A 364 -1.82 0.53 -14.37
CA THR A 364 -0.43 0.28 -14.78
C THR A 364 -0.25 -0.05 -16.27
N LEU A 365 -1.30 -0.47 -16.98
CA LEU A 365 -1.27 -0.58 -18.45
C LEU A 365 -1.29 0.82 -19.06
N LEU A 366 -2.12 1.73 -18.53
CA LEU A 366 -2.11 3.14 -18.90
C LEU A 366 -0.72 3.74 -18.67
N GLU A 367 -0.12 3.53 -17.49
CA GLU A 367 1.24 4.00 -17.17
C GLU A 367 2.29 3.45 -18.16
N TYR A 368 2.22 2.17 -18.50
CA TYR A 368 3.14 1.53 -19.45
C TYR A 368 3.01 2.13 -20.86
N HIS A 369 1.80 2.22 -21.40
CA HIS A 369 1.52 2.78 -22.73
C HIS A 369 1.87 4.27 -22.80
N ALA A 370 1.56 5.04 -21.74
CA ALA A 370 1.93 6.45 -21.65
C ALA A 370 3.46 6.65 -21.65
N ALA A 371 4.19 5.77 -20.95
CA ALA A 371 5.64 5.82 -20.92
C ALA A 371 6.26 5.42 -22.26
N ARG A 372 5.70 4.42 -22.96
CA ARG A 372 6.10 4.08 -24.33
C ARG A 372 5.95 5.27 -25.27
N HIS A 373 4.80 5.94 -25.25
CA HIS A 373 4.60 7.15 -26.06
C HIS A 373 5.60 8.25 -25.71
N ALA A 374 5.84 8.49 -24.43
CA ALA A 374 6.77 9.52 -23.95
C ALA A 374 8.24 9.23 -24.31
N THR A 375 8.56 7.97 -24.66
CA THR A 375 9.92 7.51 -24.96
C THR A 375 10.08 6.92 -26.37
N ARG A 376 9.06 7.09 -27.22
CA ARG A 376 8.94 6.47 -28.56
C ARG A 376 10.09 6.76 -29.52
N ASP A 377 10.72 7.92 -29.39
CA ASP A 377 11.79 8.37 -30.27
C ASP A 377 12.84 9.20 -29.51
N VAL A 378 13.97 9.48 -30.15
CA VAL A 378 15.10 10.21 -29.53
C VAL A 378 14.71 11.63 -29.10
N ARG A 379 13.83 12.31 -29.84
CA ARG A 379 13.41 13.67 -29.53
C ARG A 379 12.47 13.68 -28.32
N ALA A 380 11.47 12.80 -28.31
CA ALA A 380 10.56 12.64 -27.17
C ALA A 380 11.32 12.28 -25.88
N ARG A 381 12.31 11.38 -25.98
CA ARG A 381 13.19 11.04 -24.84
C ARG A 381 14.02 12.22 -24.35
N ALA A 382 14.57 13.03 -25.25
CA ALA A 382 15.33 14.23 -24.86
C ALA A 382 14.44 15.30 -24.19
N GLU A 383 13.23 15.51 -24.71
CA GLU A 383 12.23 16.40 -24.12
C GLU A 383 11.78 15.90 -22.72
N LEU A 384 11.53 14.59 -22.59
CA LEU A 384 11.20 13.96 -21.31
C LEU A 384 12.34 14.07 -20.30
N HIS A 385 13.59 13.78 -20.70
CA HIS A 385 14.77 13.92 -19.84
C HIS A 385 14.88 15.35 -19.30
N THR A 386 14.74 16.35 -20.18
CA THR A 386 14.80 17.77 -19.80
C THR A 386 13.69 18.14 -18.82
N ARG A 387 12.48 17.57 -18.99
CA ARG A 387 11.37 17.77 -18.06
C ARG A 387 11.61 17.14 -16.69
N LEU A 388 12.10 15.90 -16.65
CA LEU A 388 12.32 15.16 -15.40
C LEU A 388 13.54 15.66 -14.64
N PHE A 389 14.59 16.08 -15.35
CA PHE A 389 15.86 16.54 -14.82
C PHE A 389 16.21 17.92 -15.39
N PRO A 390 15.47 18.97 -15.01
CA PRO A 390 15.75 20.32 -15.49
C PRO A 390 17.15 20.74 -15.06
N ARG A 391 17.95 21.22 -16.01
CA ARG A 391 19.25 21.85 -15.67
C ARG A 391 18.97 23.02 -14.73
N ARG A 392 19.67 23.07 -13.60
CA ARG A 392 19.64 24.26 -12.74
C ARG A 392 19.95 25.48 -13.63
N PRO A 393 19.18 26.59 -13.53
CA PRO A 393 19.65 27.83 -14.10
C PRO A 393 20.98 28.15 -13.40
N ILE A 394 22.06 28.15 -14.16
CA ILE A 394 23.26 28.87 -13.78
C ILE A 394 22.79 30.30 -13.58
N SER A 395 23.09 30.89 -12.42
CA SER A 395 22.90 32.33 -12.22
C SER A 395 23.79 33.06 -13.22
N ALA A 396 23.26 33.32 -14.41
CA ALA A 396 23.84 34.20 -15.41
C ALA A 396 22.76 35.25 -15.70
N ALA A 397 23.12 36.49 -15.35
CA ALA A 397 22.47 37.68 -15.89
C ALA A 397 22.44 37.59 -17.43
N ASP A 398 21.35 38.11 -17.99
CA ASP A 398 21.16 38.47 -19.40
C ASP A 398 21.47 37.40 -20.46
N ASP A 399 20.42 36.82 -21.05
CA ASP A 399 20.11 37.11 -22.46
C ASP A 399 18.81 36.45 -22.93
N ALA A 400 18.10 37.20 -23.79
CA ALA A 400 16.72 37.00 -24.18
C ALA A 400 16.53 36.03 -25.35
N ALA A 401 15.47 35.21 -25.28
CA ALA A 401 14.54 34.93 -26.38
C ALA A 401 13.31 34.13 -25.86
N PRO A 402 12.07 34.44 -26.29
CA PRO A 402 10.88 33.71 -25.87
C PRO A 402 10.63 32.48 -26.76
N SER A 403 10.58 31.30 -26.15
CA SER A 403 10.03 30.07 -26.76
C SER A 403 8.69 29.72 -26.07
N PRO A 404 7.66 29.21 -26.78
CA PRO A 404 6.31 29.14 -26.25
C PRO A 404 6.08 27.92 -25.34
N VAL A 405 5.26 28.16 -24.31
CA VAL A 405 4.78 27.28 -23.21
C VAL A 405 5.80 27.03 -22.07
N PRO A 406 5.73 27.80 -20.97
CA PRO A 406 6.50 27.52 -19.77
C PRO A 406 5.85 26.35 -19.02
N VAL A 407 6.35 25.13 -19.23
CA VAL A 407 6.07 24.01 -18.32
C VAL A 407 7.07 24.10 -17.18
N SER A 408 6.56 24.28 -15.95
CA SER A 408 7.41 24.49 -14.77
C SER A 408 8.37 23.32 -14.54
N PRO A 409 9.64 23.58 -14.18
CA PRO A 409 10.64 22.54 -13.96
C PRO A 409 10.26 21.63 -12.78
N VAL A 410 10.51 20.32 -12.94
CA VAL A 410 10.25 19.31 -11.90
C VAL A 410 11.38 19.35 -10.86
N SER A 411 11.07 19.83 -9.66
CA SER A 411 12.00 19.76 -8.50
C SER A 411 12.21 18.31 -8.02
N PRO A 412 13.28 18.01 -7.26
CA PRO A 412 13.45 16.69 -6.62
C PRO A 412 12.23 16.19 -5.84
N VAL A 413 11.46 17.12 -5.25
CA VAL A 413 10.21 16.82 -4.54
C VAL A 413 9.09 16.40 -5.50
N GLN A 414 9.04 16.98 -6.70
CA GLN A 414 8.05 16.62 -7.71
C GLN A 414 8.40 15.30 -8.43
N LEU A 415 9.69 14.96 -8.57
CA LEU A 415 10.10 13.62 -9.02
C LEU A 415 9.60 12.53 -8.07
N LEU A 416 9.69 12.77 -6.76
CA LEU A 416 9.11 11.91 -5.73
C LEU A 416 7.58 11.93 -5.69
N ALA A 417 6.95 12.93 -6.32
CA ALA A 417 5.49 13.02 -6.42
C ALA A 417 4.92 12.22 -7.61
N LEU A 418 5.76 11.84 -8.59
CA LEU A 418 5.35 10.89 -9.62
C LEU A 418 5.12 9.52 -9.00
N ASP A 419 4.10 8.81 -9.51
CA ASP A 419 3.89 7.43 -9.09
C ASP A 419 5.15 6.58 -9.42
N PRO A 420 5.71 5.83 -8.46
CA PRO A 420 6.94 5.06 -8.67
C PRO A 420 6.86 4.05 -9.81
N SER A 421 5.65 3.55 -10.12
CA SER A 421 5.40 2.64 -11.22
C SER A 421 5.56 3.34 -12.57
N TYR A 422 4.91 4.49 -12.74
CA TYR A 422 5.02 5.28 -13.97
C TYR A 422 6.46 5.75 -14.20
N LEU A 423 7.10 6.28 -13.15
CA LEU A 423 8.50 6.69 -13.20
C LEU A 423 9.42 5.53 -13.63
N GLY A 424 9.18 4.31 -13.14
CA GLY A 424 9.96 3.14 -13.54
C GLY A 424 9.86 2.84 -15.04
N PHE A 425 8.66 2.93 -15.63
CA PHE A 425 8.51 2.77 -17.08
C PHE A 425 9.20 3.88 -17.89
N LEU A 426 9.12 5.14 -17.43
CA LEU A 426 9.81 6.26 -18.07
C LEU A 426 11.34 6.09 -18.02
N LEU A 427 11.88 5.72 -16.87
CA LEU A 427 13.32 5.47 -16.70
C LEU A 427 13.79 4.33 -17.61
N ASN A 428 13.01 3.25 -17.74
CA ASN A 428 13.34 2.17 -18.67
C ASN A 428 13.37 2.63 -20.13
N GLY A 429 12.39 3.42 -20.56
CA GLY A 429 12.39 3.96 -21.93
C GLY A 429 13.52 4.96 -22.19
N LEU A 430 13.94 5.73 -21.17
CA LEU A 430 15.09 6.62 -21.27
C LEU A 430 16.43 5.86 -21.36
N LEU A 431 16.57 4.77 -20.62
CA LEU A 431 17.83 4.05 -20.45
C LEU A 431 18.05 2.94 -21.50
N ALA A 432 16.99 2.27 -21.96
CA ALA A 432 17.09 1.08 -22.81
C ALA A 432 17.93 1.26 -24.10
N PRO A 433 17.88 2.41 -24.81
CA PRO A 433 18.65 2.57 -26.05
C PRO A 433 20.16 2.72 -25.87
N GLY A 434 20.66 2.96 -24.65
CA GLY A 434 22.11 3.06 -24.38
C GLY A 434 22.81 4.24 -25.07
N ASP A 435 22.07 5.26 -25.50
CA ASP A 435 22.59 6.42 -26.21
C ASP A 435 22.94 7.60 -25.28
N ARG A 436 23.20 8.78 -25.86
CA ARG A 436 23.52 9.99 -25.09
C ARG A 436 22.43 10.34 -24.08
N VAL A 437 21.14 10.16 -24.40
CA VAL A 437 20.05 10.48 -23.45
C VAL A 437 20.08 9.52 -22.27
N ALA A 438 20.39 8.24 -22.50
CA ALA A 438 20.58 7.27 -21.42
C ALA A 438 21.75 7.67 -20.49
N ALA A 439 22.90 8.04 -21.06
CA ALA A 439 24.05 8.51 -20.30
C ALA A 439 23.76 9.80 -19.50
N ASP A 440 23.03 10.74 -20.10
CA ASP A 440 22.60 11.98 -19.45
C ASP A 440 21.59 11.70 -18.32
N THR A 441 20.76 10.67 -18.46
CA THR A 441 19.82 10.21 -17.42
C THR A 441 20.56 9.62 -16.22
N VAL A 442 21.56 8.77 -16.45
CA VAL A 442 22.41 8.22 -15.37
C VAL A 442 23.10 9.34 -14.60
N ARG A 443 23.69 10.31 -15.30
CA ARG A 443 24.34 11.46 -14.64
C ARG A 443 23.36 12.29 -13.83
N ALA A 444 22.14 12.50 -14.32
CA ALA A 444 21.12 13.24 -13.57
C ALA A 444 20.68 12.50 -12.30
N LEU A 445 20.60 11.17 -12.32
CA LEU A 445 20.35 10.36 -11.12
C LEU A 445 21.52 10.44 -10.13
N ASP A 446 22.76 10.42 -10.61
CA ASP A 446 23.95 10.62 -9.78
C ASP A 446 23.93 12.01 -9.10
N GLU A 447 23.62 13.06 -9.87
CA GLU A 447 23.50 14.43 -9.36
C GLU A 447 22.38 14.54 -8.32
N LEU A 448 21.22 13.93 -8.56
CA LEU A 448 20.11 13.91 -7.61
C LEU A 448 20.53 13.27 -6.28
N ALA A 449 21.18 12.11 -6.35
CA ALA A 449 21.67 11.40 -5.18
C ALA A 449 22.72 12.19 -4.40
N ALA A 450 23.60 12.93 -5.07
CA ALA A 450 24.60 13.78 -4.43
C ALA A 450 23.99 15.01 -3.73
N HIS A 451 23.00 15.66 -4.34
CA HIS A 451 22.43 16.91 -3.83
C HIS A 451 21.28 16.71 -2.84
N ALA A 452 20.56 15.60 -2.94
CA ALA A 452 19.45 15.26 -2.05
C ALA A 452 19.51 13.77 -1.64
N PRO A 453 20.48 13.37 -0.78
CA PRO A 453 20.75 11.96 -0.48
C PRO A 453 19.54 11.17 0.03
N LEU A 454 18.71 11.76 0.89
CA LEU A 454 17.48 11.11 1.38
C LEU A 454 16.46 10.89 0.26
N ALA A 455 16.29 11.86 -0.63
CA ALA A 455 15.38 11.75 -1.78
C ALA A 455 15.90 10.73 -2.80
N GLY A 456 17.20 10.77 -3.08
CA GLY A 456 17.88 9.80 -3.95
C GLY A 456 17.78 8.38 -3.41
N LEU A 457 18.05 8.17 -2.11
CA LEU A 457 17.91 6.86 -1.45
C LEU A 457 16.47 6.34 -1.60
N ARG A 458 15.46 7.16 -1.26
CA ARG A 458 14.05 6.77 -1.38
C ARG A 458 13.69 6.38 -2.81
N LEU A 459 14.03 7.24 -3.78
CA LEU A 459 13.73 7.00 -5.20
C LEU A 459 14.37 5.70 -5.68
N LEU A 460 15.68 5.52 -5.47
CA LEU A 460 16.40 4.34 -5.94
C LEU A 460 15.92 3.07 -5.24
N THR A 461 15.61 3.14 -3.94
CA THR A 461 15.01 2.02 -3.20
C THR A 461 13.65 1.61 -3.78
N ASP A 462 12.80 2.57 -4.14
CA ASP A 462 11.50 2.27 -4.75
C ASP A 462 11.64 1.70 -6.17
N GLN A 463 12.55 2.24 -6.97
CA GLN A 463 12.83 1.73 -8.32
C GLN A 463 13.47 0.33 -8.30
N LEU A 464 14.33 0.04 -7.32
CA LEU A 464 14.88 -1.31 -7.10
C LEU A 464 13.76 -2.33 -6.79
N LYS A 465 12.81 -1.97 -5.92
CA LYS A 465 11.66 -2.84 -5.59
C LYS A 465 10.78 -3.10 -6.82
N MET A 466 10.62 -2.10 -7.69
CA MET A 466 9.84 -2.21 -8.92
C MET A 466 10.55 -2.99 -10.04
N ARG A 467 11.82 -3.37 -9.83
CA ARG A 467 12.70 -3.96 -10.86
C ARG A 467 12.74 -3.11 -12.12
N THR A 468 12.86 -1.80 -11.94
CA THR A 468 13.24 -0.88 -13.01
C THR A 468 14.65 -1.26 -13.49
N GLY A 469 14.89 -1.24 -14.79
CA GLY A 469 16.15 -1.57 -15.46
C GLY A 469 17.22 -0.49 -15.26
N LEU A 470 17.43 -0.07 -14.02
CA LEU A 470 18.54 0.78 -13.62
C LEU A 470 19.84 -0.03 -13.67
N PRO A 471 20.95 0.54 -14.19
CA PRO A 471 22.23 -0.17 -14.22
C PRO A 471 22.67 -0.63 -12.83
N ALA A 472 23.11 -1.88 -12.69
CA ALA A 472 23.58 -2.43 -11.42
C ALA A 472 24.72 -1.59 -10.82
N ASP A 473 25.68 -1.17 -11.65
CA ASP A 473 26.79 -0.30 -11.22
C ASP A 473 26.32 1.05 -10.66
N LEU A 474 25.27 1.65 -11.24
CA LEU A 474 24.68 2.89 -10.72
C LEU A 474 24.10 2.64 -9.32
N LEU A 475 23.27 1.62 -9.18
CA LEU A 475 22.65 1.27 -7.90
C LEU A 475 23.72 0.93 -6.85
N ALA A 476 24.73 0.17 -7.23
CA ALA A 476 25.81 -0.25 -6.36
C ALA A 476 26.62 0.95 -5.83
N ARG A 477 27.08 1.82 -6.75
CA ARG A 477 27.79 3.04 -6.39
C ARG A 477 26.96 3.93 -5.45
N GLN A 478 25.67 4.14 -5.75
CA GLN A 478 24.82 5.04 -4.97
C GLN A 478 24.45 4.47 -3.60
N PHE A 479 23.98 3.23 -3.51
CA PHE A 479 23.70 2.62 -2.21
C PHE A 479 24.97 2.47 -1.37
N GLY A 480 26.12 2.18 -1.99
CA GLY A 480 27.41 2.20 -1.32
C GLY A 480 27.78 3.59 -0.79
N ALA A 481 27.53 4.66 -1.54
CA ALA A 481 27.76 6.03 -1.09
C ALA A 481 26.84 6.39 0.09
N PHE A 482 25.54 6.09 0.00
CA PHE A 482 24.58 6.34 1.08
C PHE A 482 24.90 5.56 2.37
N ALA A 483 25.33 4.31 2.25
CA ALA A 483 25.73 3.51 3.42
C ALA A 483 26.96 4.10 4.14
N ARG A 484 27.81 4.83 3.43
CA ARG A 484 29.01 5.50 3.97
C ARG A 484 28.77 6.95 4.39
N ASP A 485 27.63 7.56 4.02
CA ASP A 485 27.29 8.93 4.39
C ASP A 485 26.86 9.04 5.86
N GLN A 486 27.71 9.64 6.68
CA GLN A 486 27.49 9.84 8.11
C GLN A 486 26.25 10.69 8.42
N LYS A 487 25.79 11.54 7.49
CA LYS A 487 24.60 12.39 7.68
C LYS A 487 23.30 11.59 7.66
N LEU A 488 23.32 10.38 7.10
CA LEU A 488 22.14 9.53 6.94
C LEU A 488 21.85 8.66 8.17
N ALA A 489 22.74 8.63 9.17
CA ALA A 489 22.55 7.91 10.43
C ALA A 489 21.98 6.48 10.25
N GLY A 490 20.76 6.22 10.73
CA GLY A 490 20.11 4.92 10.61
C GLY A 490 19.79 4.49 9.16
N GLU A 491 19.59 5.44 8.24
CA GLU A 491 19.27 5.17 6.83
C GLU A 491 20.44 4.50 6.08
N ARG A 492 21.67 4.62 6.60
CA ARG A 492 22.84 3.88 6.11
C ARG A 492 22.60 2.37 6.09
N ILE A 493 21.82 1.86 7.05
CA ILE A 493 21.47 0.43 7.16
C ILE A 493 20.52 0.01 6.03
N LEU A 494 19.55 0.87 5.67
CA LEU A 494 18.65 0.62 4.55
C LEU A 494 19.43 0.61 3.23
N ALA A 495 20.35 1.56 3.05
CA ALA A 495 21.20 1.61 1.87
C ALA A 495 22.06 0.34 1.71
N ALA A 496 22.73 -0.10 2.78
CA ALA A 496 23.51 -1.34 2.76
C ALA A 496 22.63 -2.58 2.48
N LEU A 497 21.42 -2.63 3.05
CA LEU A 497 20.45 -3.68 2.74
C LEU A 497 19.97 -3.64 1.28
N CYS A 498 19.78 -2.46 0.69
CA CYS A 498 19.46 -2.35 -0.73
C CYS A 498 20.62 -2.82 -1.60
N LEU A 499 21.87 -2.54 -1.22
CA LEU A 499 23.06 -3.03 -1.93
C LEU A 499 23.13 -4.55 -1.96
N VAL A 500 22.75 -5.23 -0.87
CA VAL A 500 22.65 -6.71 -0.81
C VAL A 500 21.73 -7.28 -1.91
N LEU A 501 20.73 -6.51 -2.35
CA LEU A 501 19.75 -6.92 -3.36
C LEU A 501 20.19 -6.57 -4.79
N VAL A 502 21.25 -5.78 -4.97
CA VAL A 502 21.81 -5.45 -6.28
C VAL A 502 22.60 -6.66 -6.76
N GLU A 503 22.34 -7.07 -8.01
CA GLU A 503 23.02 -8.21 -8.62
C GLU A 503 24.53 -8.00 -8.65
N GLY A 504 25.30 -9.01 -8.22
CA GLY A 504 26.76 -8.93 -8.13
C GLY A 504 27.32 -8.23 -6.88
N HIS A 505 26.50 -7.52 -6.09
CA HIS A 505 26.96 -6.71 -4.94
C HIS A 505 26.49 -7.21 -3.57
N ARG A 506 26.06 -8.48 -3.50
CA ARG A 506 25.58 -9.09 -2.26
C ARG A 506 26.62 -9.06 -1.13
N GLU A 507 27.86 -9.42 -1.45
CA GLU A 507 28.99 -9.43 -0.52
C GLU A 507 29.33 -8.01 -0.05
N GLU A 508 29.45 -7.06 -0.97
CA GLU A 508 29.72 -5.65 -0.62
C GLU A 508 28.66 -5.08 0.35
N GLY A 509 27.38 -5.32 0.06
CA GLY A 509 26.29 -4.91 0.95
C GLY A 509 26.34 -5.56 2.33
N ALA A 510 26.70 -6.85 2.37
CA ALA A 510 26.85 -7.58 3.62
C ALA A 510 28.05 -7.09 4.46
N GLU A 511 29.18 -6.80 3.82
CA GLU A 511 30.34 -6.20 4.50
C GLU A 511 30.03 -4.80 5.05
N LEU A 512 29.27 -3.98 4.31
CA LEU A 512 28.80 -2.69 4.84
C LEU A 512 27.88 -2.87 6.05
N LEU A 513 26.94 -3.83 6.02
CA LEU A 513 26.11 -4.13 7.19
C LEU A 513 26.93 -4.61 8.39
N ALA A 514 27.96 -5.43 8.16
CA ALA A 514 28.89 -5.84 9.21
C ALA A 514 29.66 -4.65 9.80
N GLY A 515 30.22 -3.78 8.93
CA GLY A 515 30.90 -2.56 9.36
C GLY A 515 29.99 -1.61 10.14
N LEU A 516 28.72 -1.46 9.73
CA LEU A 516 27.72 -0.66 10.46
C LEU A 516 27.34 -1.28 11.81
N ALA A 517 27.43 -2.60 11.97
CA ALA A 517 27.25 -3.25 13.27
C ALA A 517 28.42 -2.97 14.23
N ASP A 518 29.63 -2.73 13.70
CA ASP A 518 30.82 -2.35 14.48
C ASP A 518 31.00 -0.83 14.65
N ASP A 519 30.28 -0.02 13.86
CA ASP A 519 30.38 1.45 13.89
C ASP A 519 29.86 2.04 15.21
N THR A 520 30.79 2.50 16.05
CA THR A 520 30.49 3.11 17.36
C THR A 520 29.87 4.49 17.28
N ALA A 521 29.86 5.15 16.10
CA ALA A 521 29.12 6.39 15.89
C ALA A 521 27.61 6.15 15.78
N LEU A 522 27.18 4.91 15.49
CA LEU A 522 25.78 4.53 15.52
C LEU A 522 25.33 4.17 16.93
N THR A 523 24.05 4.44 17.21
CA THR A 523 23.41 4.02 18.46
C THR A 523 23.46 2.48 18.57
N PHE A 524 23.51 1.97 19.80
CA PHE A 524 23.50 0.53 20.04
C PHE A 524 22.32 -0.18 19.35
N ALA A 525 21.13 0.45 19.34
CA ALA A 525 19.97 -0.06 18.63
C ALA A 525 20.19 -0.16 17.11
N ASN A 526 20.82 0.84 16.49
CA ASN A 526 21.15 0.81 15.06
C ASN A 526 22.19 -0.25 14.73
N ARG A 527 23.20 -0.45 15.60
CA ARG A 527 24.21 -1.50 15.44
C ARG A 527 23.59 -2.90 15.52
N VAL A 528 22.73 -3.14 16.51
CA VAL A 528 21.96 -4.39 16.62
C VAL A 528 21.06 -4.58 15.39
N ARG A 529 20.42 -3.50 14.89
CA ARG A 529 19.61 -3.54 13.66
C ARG A 529 20.44 -3.94 12.44
N ALA A 530 21.65 -3.39 12.29
CA ALA A 530 22.56 -3.73 11.20
C ALA A 530 22.95 -5.21 11.23
N ALA A 531 23.35 -5.73 12.40
CA ALA A 531 23.64 -7.16 12.56
C ALA A 531 22.42 -8.05 12.34
N ALA A 532 21.23 -7.63 12.77
CA ALA A 532 19.99 -8.36 12.51
C ALA A 532 19.65 -8.44 11.01
N GLN A 533 19.88 -7.36 10.25
CA GLN A 533 19.72 -7.41 8.79
C GLN A 533 20.77 -8.29 8.12
N LEU A 534 22.03 -8.23 8.60
CA LEU A 534 23.11 -9.12 8.13
C LEU A 534 22.74 -10.59 8.34
N ALA A 535 22.10 -10.93 9.45
CA ALA A 535 21.70 -12.31 9.76
C ALA A 535 20.66 -12.88 8.78
N ARG A 536 19.95 -12.02 8.04
CA ARG A 536 19.03 -12.42 6.97
C ARG A 536 19.75 -12.75 5.66
N VAL A 537 21.02 -12.37 5.54
CA VAL A 537 21.88 -12.75 4.42
C VAL A 537 22.47 -14.12 4.74
N GLY A 538 21.96 -15.16 4.09
CA GLY A 538 22.21 -16.58 4.43
C GLY A 538 23.63 -16.94 4.88
N GLU A 539 24.65 -16.63 4.07
CA GLU A 539 26.06 -16.96 4.34
C GLU A 539 26.69 -16.17 5.48
N TYR A 540 26.11 -15.02 5.83
CA TYR A 540 26.61 -14.11 6.87
C TYR A 540 25.90 -14.33 8.20
N ARG A 541 24.98 -15.30 8.29
CA ARG A 541 24.20 -15.57 9.51
C ARG A 541 25.09 -15.84 10.71
N SER A 542 26.10 -16.70 10.56
CA SER A 542 27.02 -17.04 11.64
C SER A 542 27.91 -15.85 12.05
N ARG A 543 28.31 -14.99 11.09
CA ARG A 543 29.05 -13.75 11.41
C ARG A 543 28.17 -12.76 12.15
N ALA A 544 26.93 -12.56 11.71
CA ALA A 544 25.96 -11.72 12.39
C ALA A 544 25.67 -12.20 13.82
N ALA A 545 25.55 -13.51 14.02
CA ALA A 545 25.38 -14.09 15.36
C ALA A 545 26.58 -13.80 16.26
N LYS A 546 27.82 -13.97 15.76
CA LYS A 546 29.04 -13.60 16.49
C LYS A 546 29.06 -12.11 16.86
N LEU A 547 28.67 -11.23 15.95
CA LEU A 547 28.59 -9.79 16.22
C LEU A 547 27.55 -9.47 17.29
N LEU A 548 26.37 -10.11 17.25
CA LEU A 548 25.32 -9.94 18.27
C LEU A 548 25.77 -10.46 19.65
N LEU A 549 26.42 -11.62 19.70
CA LEU A 549 26.97 -12.17 20.94
C LEU A 549 28.05 -11.24 21.53
N HIS A 550 29.00 -10.80 20.71
CA HIS A 550 30.06 -9.88 21.14
C HIS A 550 29.51 -8.52 21.57
N MET A 551 28.53 -7.97 20.85
CA MET A 551 27.89 -6.70 21.21
C MET A 551 27.15 -6.76 22.55
N GLY A 552 26.65 -7.94 22.92
CA GLY A 552 25.98 -8.17 24.21
C GLY A 552 26.97 -8.41 25.35
N ASP A 553 28.17 -8.93 25.07
CA ASP A 553 29.12 -9.31 26.11
C ASP A 553 29.54 -8.12 27.00
N GLY A 554 29.60 -8.35 28.30
CA GLY A 554 29.94 -7.32 29.31
C GLY A 554 28.99 -6.11 29.39
N ARG A 555 27.89 -6.09 28.62
CA ARG A 555 26.93 -4.97 28.64
C ARG A 555 25.91 -5.06 29.78
N PRO A 556 25.34 -3.91 30.18
CA PRO A 556 24.16 -3.89 31.03
C PRO A 556 23.05 -4.78 30.47
N PHE A 557 22.27 -5.37 31.38
CA PHE A 557 21.23 -6.34 31.07
C PHE A 557 20.26 -5.90 29.95
N VAL A 558 19.81 -4.65 29.98
CA VAL A 558 18.87 -4.09 28.97
C VAL A 558 19.44 -4.11 27.55
N ASP A 559 20.75 -3.93 27.39
CA ASP A 559 21.39 -3.96 26.08
C ASP A 559 21.68 -5.40 25.64
N ARG A 560 22.06 -6.29 26.57
CA ARG A 560 22.10 -7.75 26.31
C ARG A 560 20.77 -8.30 25.83
N LEU A 561 19.66 -7.81 26.38
CA LEU A 561 18.33 -8.24 25.97
C LEU A 561 18.07 -7.95 24.48
N LYS A 562 18.53 -6.80 23.95
CA LYS A 562 18.32 -6.45 22.54
C LYS A 562 19.10 -7.40 21.61
N THR A 563 20.29 -7.82 22.00
CA THR A 563 21.10 -8.76 21.19
C THR A 563 20.51 -10.16 21.21
N TRP A 564 20.07 -10.65 22.37
CA TRP A 564 19.39 -11.95 22.48
C TRP A 564 18.04 -11.99 21.75
N LYS A 565 17.27 -10.89 21.77
CA LYS A 565 16.04 -10.76 20.95
C LYS A 565 16.37 -10.87 19.45
N ALA A 566 17.43 -10.22 18.98
CA ALA A 566 17.86 -10.31 17.60
C ALA A 566 18.38 -11.73 17.23
N LEU A 567 19.09 -12.39 18.15
CA LEU A 567 19.55 -13.77 17.98
C LEU A 567 18.40 -14.77 17.90
N GLY A 568 17.38 -14.66 18.77
CA GLY A 568 16.26 -15.62 18.80
C GLY A 568 15.32 -15.57 17.58
N VAL A 569 15.44 -14.55 16.73
CA VAL A 569 14.83 -14.55 15.39
C VAL A 569 15.49 -15.61 14.48
N LEU A 570 16.76 -15.94 14.72
CA LEU A 570 17.48 -17.01 14.03
C LEU A 570 17.10 -18.34 14.65
N ALA A 571 16.52 -19.23 13.84
CA ALA A 571 16.02 -20.52 14.31
C ALA A 571 17.10 -21.35 15.05
N GLU A 572 18.35 -21.30 14.58
CA GLU A 572 19.49 -22.04 15.15
C GLU A 572 19.95 -21.52 16.53
N TYR A 573 19.63 -20.26 16.87
CA TYR A 573 19.94 -19.65 18.17
C TYR A 573 18.69 -19.44 19.03
N ARG A 574 17.51 -19.85 18.55
CA ARG A 574 16.26 -19.62 19.26
C ARG A 574 16.23 -20.35 20.59
N ASP A 575 16.57 -21.63 20.60
CA ASP A 575 16.53 -22.43 21.83
C ASP A 575 17.56 -21.95 22.85
N GLU A 576 18.76 -21.59 22.39
CA GLU A 576 19.80 -20.99 23.24
C GLU A 576 19.35 -19.63 23.79
N ALA A 577 18.79 -18.76 22.94
CA ALA A 577 18.24 -17.48 23.37
C ALA A 577 17.10 -17.68 24.38
N ILE A 578 16.22 -18.65 24.16
CA ILE A 578 15.17 -19.02 25.11
C ILE A 578 15.80 -19.43 26.45
N VAL A 579 16.79 -20.33 26.45
CA VAL A 579 17.46 -20.80 27.68
C VAL A 579 18.13 -19.65 28.43
N VAL A 580 18.88 -18.79 27.72
CA VAL A 580 19.57 -17.65 28.33
C VAL A 580 18.57 -16.64 28.86
N LEU A 581 17.53 -16.28 28.09
CA LEU A 581 16.52 -15.35 28.55
C LEU A 581 15.74 -15.93 29.74
N ALA A 582 15.38 -17.21 29.71
CA ALA A 582 14.65 -17.87 30.78
C ALA A 582 15.48 -18.05 32.05
N SER A 583 16.80 -18.21 31.97
CA SER A 583 17.65 -18.28 33.18
C SER A 583 17.68 -16.98 33.97
N HIS A 584 17.31 -15.86 33.34
CA HIS A 584 17.15 -14.57 34.01
C HIS A 584 15.75 -14.38 34.59
N LEU A 585 14.78 -15.25 34.27
CA LEU A 585 13.53 -15.33 35.02
C LEU A 585 13.79 -16.13 36.30
N GLY A 586 14.40 -15.48 37.30
CA GLY A 586 14.67 -16.06 38.61
C GLY A 586 13.40 -16.27 39.47
N SER A 587 13.59 -16.44 40.78
CA SER A 587 12.48 -16.40 41.74
C SER A 587 11.80 -15.01 41.71
N ALA A 588 10.50 -14.97 41.96
CA ALA A 588 9.68 -13.77 41.80
C ALA A 588 10.35 -12.51 42.40
N PRO A 589 10.49 -11.42 41.61
CA PRO A 589 11.03 -10.15 42.06
C PRO A 589 10.41 -9.70 43.39
N ARG A 590 11.26 -9.28 44.33
CA ARG A 590 10.80 -8.66 45.58
C ARG A 590 10.25 -7.25 45.29
N PRO A 591 9.34 -6.73 46.13
CA PRO A 591 8.92 -5.34 46.03
C PRO A 591 10.15 -4.41 46.05
N GLY A 592 10.29 -3.53 45.04
CA GLY A 592 11.42 -2.61 44.89
C GLY A 592 12.60 -3.10 44.05
N ASP A 593 12.51 -4.25 43.38
CA ASP A 593 13.53 -4.72 42.43
C ASP A 593 13.67 -3.76 41.22
N PRO A 594 14.86 -3.16 40.97
CA PRO A 594 15.07 -2.22 39.88
C PRO A 594 14.94 -2.85 38.48
N ASP A 595 15.10 -4.17 38.36
CA ASP A 595 15.10 -4.88 37.08
C ASP A 595 13.75 -5.54 36.75
N VAL A 596 12.73 -5.35 37.58
CA VAL A 596 11.40 -5.97 37.45
C VAL A 596 10.79 -5.80 36.04
N TYR A 597 10.96 -4.63 35.41
CA TYR A 597 10.43 -4.35 34.07
C TYR A 597 11.20 -5.07 32.96
N ALA A 598 12.52 -5.22 33.12
CA ALA A 598 13.34 -5.91 32.16
C ALA A 598 13.07 -7.43 32.20
N HIS A 599 12.79 -8.00 33.37
CA HIS A 599 12.28 -9.38 33.51
C HIS A 599 10.91 -9.56 32.84
N MET A 600 9.98 -8.60 32.96
CA MET A 600 8.69 -8.66 32.24
C MET A 600 8.86 -8.58 30.73
N ASP A 601 9.77 -7.73 30.23
CA ASP A 601 10.05 -7.62 28.79
C ASP A 601 10.71 -8.90 28.23
N ILE A 602 11.44 -9.65 29.07
CA ILE A 602 11.94 -10.99 28.75
C ILE A 602 10.80 -11.98 28.68
N ALA A 603 10.00 -12.05 29.73
CA ALA A 603 8.91 -12.99 29.84
C ALA A 603 7.89 -12.80 28.71
N THR A 604 7.66 -11.55 28.27
CA THR A 604 6.82 -11.23 27.11
C THR A 604 7.38 -11.78 25.80
N VAL A 605 8.71 -11.69 25.60
CA VAL A 605 9.34 -12.26 24.39
C VAL A 605 9.31 -13.79 24.42
N LEU A 606 9.61 -14.40 25.56
CA LEU A 606 9.52 -15.84 25.75
C LEU A 606 8.10 -16.35 25.49
N ALA A 607 7.09 -15.71 26.07
CA ALA A 607 5.68 -16.02 25.82
C ALA A 607 5.31 -15.87 24.34
N GLY A 608 5.80 -14.82 23.66
CA GLY A 608 5.59 -14.63 22.21
C GLY A 608 6.31 -15.67 21.33
N TRP A 609 7.35 -16.32 21.85
CA TRP A 609 7.99 -17.48 21.22
C TRP A 609 7.35 -18.82 21.63
N GLY A 610 6.32 -18.79 22.49
CA GLY A 610 5.59 -19.96 22.95
C GLY A 610 6.23 -20.69 24.14
N ASP A 611 7.20 -20.08 24.83
CA ASP A 611 7.82 -20.68 26.02
C ASP A 611 6.94 -20.47 27.26
N GLU A 612 6.55 -21.57 27.91
CA GLU A 612 5.64 -21.57 29.05
C GLU A 612 6.19 -20.82 30.26
N ARG A 613 7.51 -20.79 30.48
CA ARG A 613 8.11 -20.11 31.64
C ARG A 613 7.88 -18.60 31.58
N GLY A 614 7.90 -18.03 30.38
CA GLY A 614 7.55 -16.62 30.17
C GLY A 614 6.09 -16.33 30.51
N ILE A 615 5.19 -17.24 30.12
CA ILE A 615 3.76 -17.14 30.43
C ILE A 615 3.52 -17.25 31.94
N GLU A 616 4.08 -18.28 32.57
CA GLU A 616 3.98 -18.54 34.00
C GLU A 616 4.53 -17.38 34.83
N PHE A 617 5.69 -16.83 34.46
CA PHE A 617 6.27 -15.68 35.13
C PHE A 617 5.35 -14.46 35.05
N LEU A 618 4.80 -14.15 33.87
CA LEU A 618 3.87 -13.02 33.72
C LEU A 618 2.57 -13.23 34.51
N LEU A 619 2.03 -14.46 34.55
CA LEU A 619 0.87 -14.80 35.39
C LEU A 619 1.19 -14.66 36.88
N GLN A 620 2.33 -15.17 37.33
CA GLN A 620 2.78 -15.04 38.71
C GLN A 620 2.89 -13.57 39.11
N MET A 621 3.52 -12.74 38.28
CA MET A 621 3.68 -11.31 38.54
C MET A 621 2.36 -10.55 38.51
N THR A 622 1.43 -10.93 37.63
CA THR A 622 0.07 -10.37 37.57
C THR A 622 -0.68 -10.61 38.88
N ASN A 623 -0.55 -11.83 39.42
CA ASN A 623 -1.27 -12.29 40.61
C ASN A 623 -0.52 -12.03 41.93
N ASN A 624 0.69 -11.46 41.89
CA ASN A 624 1.49 -11.18 43.08
C ASN A 624 0.97 -9.94 43.81
N THR A 625 0.14 -10.15 44.84
CA THR A 625 -0.45 -9.08 45.66
C THR A 625 0.56 -8.32 46.52
N ALA A 626 1.80 -8.79 46.64
CA ALA A 626 2.86 -8.05 47.32
C ALA A 626 3.46 -6.93 46.45
N LEU A 627 3.14 -6.90 45.15
CA LEU A 627 3.56 -5.84 44.24
C LEU A 627 2.48 -4.77 44.10
N ASP A 628 2.92 -3.55 43.84
CA ASP A 628 2.06 -2.43 43.46
C ASP A 628 1.30 -2.74 42.15
N THR A 629 0.27 -1.95 41.87
CA THR A 629 -0.66 -2.20 40.76
C THR A 629 0.06 -2.07 39.42
N ARG A 630 1.00 -1.13 39.27
CA ARG A 630 1.68 -0.88 37.99
C ARG A 630 2.56 -2.04 37.50
N PRO A 631 3.46 -2.64 38.30
CA PRO A 631 4.18 -3.86 37.92
C PRO A 631 3.23 -5.00 37.52
N ARG A 632 2.17 -5.23 38.31
CA ARG A 632 1.18 -6.29 38.04
C ARG A 632 0.45 -6.06 36.70
N ALA A 633 -0.01 -4.83 36.47
CA ALA A 633 -0.66 -4.43 35.22
C ALA A 633 0.29 -4.52 34.02
N ARG A 634 1.59 -4.23 34.18
CA ARG A 634 2.59 -4.38 33.12
C ARG A 634 2.82 -5.84 32.73
N ALA A 635 2.88 -6.75 33.71
CA ALA A 635 2.99 -8.18 33.43
C ALA A 635 1.75 -8.69 32.68
N ALA A 636 0.57 -8.31 33.14
CA ALA A 636 -0.69 -8.65 32.49
C ALA A 636 -0.78 -8.07 31.07
N PHE A 637 -0.27 -6.86 30.82
CA PHE A 637 -0.20 -6.26 29.49
C PHE A 637 0.61 -7.09 28.51
N GLY A 638 1.72 -7.71 28.94
CA GLY A 638 2.53 -8.60 28.11
C GLY A 638 1.73 -9.79 27.58
N LEU A 639 0.90 -10.40 28.44
CA LEU A 639 0.00 -11.51 28.09
C LEU A 639 -1.22 -11.05 27.28
N ALA A 640 -1.78 -9.88 27.59
CA ALA A 640 -2.91 -9.33 26.86
C ALA A 640 -2.58 -9.05 25.38
N ARG A 641 -1.34 -8.69 25.06
CA ARG A 641 -0.86 -8.56 23.66
C ARG A 641 -0.87 -9.88 22.88
N LEU A 642 -0.83 -11.00 23.58
CA LEU A 642 -0.94 -12.35 23.02
C LEU A 642 -2.38 -12.87 23.07
N ASP A 643 -3.35 -12.00 23.44
CA ASP A 643 -4.78 -12.32 23.59
C ASP A 643 -5.03 -13.42 24.65
N ASP A 644 -4.20 -13.48 25.69
CA ASP A 644 -4.33 -14.47 26.77
C ASP A 644 -5.38 -14.03 27.80
N GLU A 645 -6.56 -14.61 27.71
CA GLU A 645 -7.72 -14.22 28.54
C GLU A 645 -7.56 -14.52 30.04
N ARG A 646 -6.53 -15.28 30.47
CA ARG A 646 -6.31 -15.59 31.90
C ARG A 646 -6.01 -14.35 32.75
N VAL A 647 -5.58 -13.25 32.13
CA VAL A 647 -5.30 -11.99 32.83
C VAL A 647 -6.51 -11.06 32.91
N ALA A 648 -7.65 -11.40 32.29
CA ALA A 648 -8.83 -10.54 32.25
C ALA A 648 -9.37 -10.17 33.65
N GLU A 649 -9.62 -11.17 34.50
CA GLU A 649 -10.12 -10.93 35.86
C GLU A 649 -9.15 -10.13 36.74
N PRO A 650 -7.84 -10.48 36.82
CA PRO A 650 -6.87 -9.65 37.51
C PRO A 650 -6.82 -8.20 37.00
N LEU A 651 -6.87 -8.00 35.68
CA LEU A 651 -6.88 -6.69 35.06
C LEU A 651 -8.12 -5.88 35.44
N ALA A 652 -9.31 -6.49 35.35
CA ALA A 652 -10.57 -5.86 35.75
C ALA A 652 -10.54 -5.41 37.22
N ALA A 653 -10.04 -6.27 38.12
CA ALA A 653 -9.87 -5.94 39.53
C ALA A 653 -8.92 -4.75 39.73
N MET A 654 -7.79 -4.71 39.01
CA MET A 654 -6.82 -3.62 39.06
C MET A 654 -7.36 -2.29 38.52
N THR A 655 -8.44 -2.28 37.73
CA THR A 655 -9.05 -1.02 37.24
C THR A 655 -9.88 -0.28 38.28
N SER A 656 -10.22 -0.92 39.41
CA SER A 656 -11.18 -0.40 40.41
C SER A 656 -10.50 0.16 41.67
N TYR A 657 -9.20 0.43 41.63
CA TYR A 657 -8.38 0.79 42.80
C TYR A 657 -8.53 2.28 43.21
N ASP A 658 -8.33 2.57 44.49
CA ASP A 658 -8.42 3.91 45.09
C ASP A 658 -7.27 4.83 44.59
N PRO A 659 -7.58 5.98 43.95
CA PRO A 659 -6.59 6.85 43.35
C PRO A 659 -5.66 7.57 44.34
N GLU A 660 -5.94 7.53 45.65
CA GLU A 660 -5.21 8.29 46.67
C GLU A 660 -3.73 7.88 46.81
N TYR A 661 -3.34 6.70 46.27
CA TYR A 661 -1.99 6.12 46.47
C TYR A 661 -1.22 5.70 45.19
N GLU A 662 -1.85 5.41 44.04
CA GLU A 662 -1.12 5.02 42.81
C GLU A 662 -1.90 5.27 41.50
N ILE A 663 -1.40 6.18 40.65
CA ILE A 663 -2.15 6.67 39.48
C ILE A 663 -1.90 5.88 38.17
N TYR A 664 -0.71 5.31 37.98
CA TYR A 664 -0.35 4.71 36.68
C TYR A 664 -0.80 3.25 36.51
N GLY A 665 -0.96 2.51 37.60
CA GLY A 665 -1.30 1.08 37.58
C GLY A 665 -2.69 0.80 37.02
N PRO A 666 -3.77 1.41 37.56
CA PRO A 666 -5.14 1.17 37.09
C PRO A 666 -5.35 1.59 35.63
N MET A 667 -4.69 2.66 35.18
CA MET A 667 -4.72 3.09 33.78
C MET A 667 -4.04 2.07 32.84
N LEU A 668 -2.86 1.54 33.23
CA LEU A 668 -2.20 0.50 32.46
C LEU A 668 -3.03 -0.79 32.44
N ALA A 669 -3.70 -1.12 33.55
CA ALA A 669 -4.60 -2.26 33.62
C ALA A 669 -5.81 -2.11 32.69
N ALA A 670 -6.45 -0.92 32.69
CA ALA A 670 -7.55 -0.61 31.78
C ALA A 670 -7.10 -0.69 30.31
N ARG A 671 -5.90 -0.20 29.99
CA ARG A 671 -5.30 -0.33 28.66
C ARG A 671 -5.03 -1.79 28.27
N ALA A 672 -4.50 -2.58 29.19
CA ALA A 672 -4.24 -4.00 28.97
C ALA A 672 -5.54 -4.78 28.75
N LEU A 673 -6.56 -4.51 29.56
CA LEU A 673 -7.89 -5.12 29.43
C LEU A 673 -8.50 -4.79 28.07
N ALA A 674 -8.27 -3.56 27.57
CA ALA A 674 -8.71 -3.13 26.26
C ALA A 674 -8.02 -3.87 25.08
N GLN A 675 -6.86 -4.52 25.31
CA GLN A 675 -6.18 -5.34 24.30
C GLN A 675 -6.79 -6.73 24.14
N LEU A 676 -7.49 -7.23 25.16
CA LEU A 676 -8.13 -8.54 25.11
C LEU A 676 -9.37 -8.51 24.23
N SER A 677 -9.47 -9.45 23.30
CA SER A 677 -10.55 -9.47 22.31
C SER A 677 -11.94 -9.55 22.96
N ARG A 678 -12.11 -10.29 24.06
CA ARG A 678 -13.41 -10.43 24.75
C ARG A 678 -13.72 -9.32 25.74
N HIS A 679 -12.71 -8.62 26.25
CA HIS A 679 -12.84 -7.62 27.33
C HIS A 679 -12.52 -6.19 26.87
N ARG A 680 -12.34 -5.97 25.56
CA ARG A 680 -12.03 -4.67 24.96
C ARG A 680 -12.90 -3.53 25.47
N GLU A 681 -14.22 -3.74 25.39
CA GLU A 681 -15.25 -2.77 25.80
C GLU A 681 -15.21 -2.45 27.30
N GLU A 682 -14.78 -3.42 28.11
CA GLU A 682 -14.64 -3.23 29.54
C GLU A 682 -13.41 -2.37 29.86
N GLY A 683 -12.28 -2.66 29.20
CA GLY A 683 -11.07 -1.84 29.29
C GLY A 683 -11.29 -0.41 28.79
N ALA A 684 -12.01 -0.24 27.68
CA ALA A 684 -12.38 1.07 27.16
C ALA A 684 -13.25 1.86 28.15
N ARG A 685 -14.28 1.21 28.73
CA ARG A 685 -15.10 1.83 29.79
C ARG A 685 -14.26 2.23 30.99
N ALA A 686 -13.30 1.42 31.40
CA ALA A 686 -12.37 1.78 32.47
C ALA A 686 -11.51 3.01 32.12
N LEU A 687 -10.95 3.08 30.91
CA LEU A 687 -10.19 4.25 30.44
C LEU A 687 -11.07 5.52 30.37
N ALA A 688 -12.32 5.40 29.89
CA ALA A 688 -13.27 6.51 29.83
C ALA A 688 -13.64 7.03 31.22
N ARG A 689 -13.84 6.13 32.20
CA ARG A 689 -14.05 6.51 33.61
C ARG A 689 -12.86 7.29 34.17
N ILE A 690 -11.64 6.77 33.98
CA ILE A 690 -10.40 7.44 34.45
C ILE A 690 -10.28 8.83 33.82
N ALA A 691 -10.50 8.97 32.51
CA ALA A 691 -10.44 10.27 31.83
C ALA A 691 -11.53 11.26 32.29
N GLY A 692 -12.71 10.72 32.64
CA GLY A 692 -13.92 11.48 32.94
C GLY A 692 -14.01 12.02 34.37
N ASP A 693 -13.23 11.50 35.31
CA ASP A 693 -13.34 11.82 36.74
C ASP A 693 -12.23 12.80 37.19
N PRO A 694 -12.54 14.10 37.33
CA PRO A 694 -11.59 15.13 37.74
C PRO A 694 -11.24 15.11 39.23
N ASP A 695 -12.07 14.47 40.06
CA ASP A 695 -11.93 14.49 41.52
C ASP A 695 -11.06 13.32 41.98
N ALA A 696 -11.12 12.21 41.24
CA ALA A 696 -10.33 11.01 41.50
C ALA A 696 -8.96 11.01 40.80
N TRP A 697 -8.77 11.67 39.64
CA TRP A 697 -7.55 11.53 38.84
C TRP A 697 -6.87 12.85 38.50
N ASP A 698 -5.53 12.84 38.52
CA ASP A 698 -4.76 14.03 38.17
C ASP A 698 -4.90 14.43 36.68
N SER A 699 -4.45 15.64 36.38
CA SER A 699 -4.58 16.22 35.04
C SER A 699 -3.81 15.45 33.95
N LEU A 700 -2.71 14.80 34.28
CA LEU A 700 -1.88 14.08 33.31
C LEU A 700 -2.45 12.69 33.01
N ALA A 701 -2.84 11.96 34.07
CA ALA A 701 -3.43 10.63 33.96
C ALA A 701 -4.75 10.64 33.20
N ARG A 702 -5.58 11.66 33.39
CA ARG A 702 -6.81 11.83 32.63
C ARG A 702 -6.55 12.04 31.13
N VAL A 703 -5.54 12.83 30.80
CA VAL A 703 -5.14 13.08 29.40
C VAL A 703 -4.55 11.80 28.79
N GLU A 704 -3.70 11.07 29.51
CA GLU A 704 -3.12 9.81 29.04
C GLU A 704 -4.16 8.69 28.91
N ALA A 705 -5.12 8.59 29.83
CA ALA A 705 -6.22 7.64 29.72
C ALA A 705 -7.09 7.93 28.49
N ALA A 706 -7.33 9.21 28.19
CA ALA A 706 -8.00 9.60 26.95
C ALA A 706 -7.12 9.36 25.70
N GLU A 707 -5.79 9.53 25.76
CA GLU A 707 -4.89 9.12 24.66
C GLU A 707 -4.95 7.60 24.43
N PHE A 708 -4.96 6.78 25.48
CA PHE A 708 -5.07 5.32 25.33
C PHE A 708 -6.46 4.88 24.88
N LEU A 709 -7.52 5.53 25.36
CA LEU A 709 -8.87 5.31 24.86
C LEU A 709 -8.96 5.63 23.36
N ALA A 710 -8.18 6.61 22.90
CA ALA A 710 -8.06 6.92 21.47
C ALA A 710 -7.40 5.81 20.65
N ASP A 711 -6.60 4.95 21.29
CA ASP A 711 -5.95 3.79 20.67
C ASP A 711 -6.82 2.51 20.76
N VAL A 712 -7.96 2.54 21.45
CA VAL A 712 -8.90 1.39 21.52
C VAL A 712 -9.89 1.45 20.37
N ASP A 713 -9.94 0.36 19.58
CA ASP A 713 -10.89 0.20 18.46
C ASP A 713 -12.31 0.59 18.88
N GLY A 714 -12.90 1.57 18.20
CA GLY A 714 -14.26 2.07 18.46
C GLY A 714 -14.39 3.26 19.41
N HIS A 715 -13.33 3.66 20.15
CA HIS A 715 -13.42 4.69 21.19
C HIS A 715 -12.66 6.00 20.90
N HIS A 716 -12.11 6.15 19.70
CA HIS A 716 -11.38 7.36 19.31
C HIS A 716 -12.21 8.66 19.40
N GLY A 717 -13.48 8.63 19.01
CA GLY A 717 -14.38 9.78 19.11
C GLY A 717 -14.65 10.19 20.55
N GLU A 718 -14.85 9.22 21.44
CA GLU A 718 -15.05 9.43 22.88
C GLU A 718 -13.82 10.07 23.52
N ALA A 719 -12.63 9.56 23.19
CA ALA A 719 -11.35 10.11 23.60
C ALA A 719 -11.14 11.57 23.15
N LEU A 720 -11.44 11.89 21.89
CA LEU A 720 -11.36 13.26 21.38
C LEU A 720 -12.33 14.21 22.10
N ALA A 721 -13.55 13.75 22.41
CA ALA A 721 -14.51 14.54 23.16
C ALA A 721 -14.03 14.81 24.60
N LEU A 722 -13.44 13.81 25.25
CA LEU A 722 -12.80 13.96 26.56
C LEU A 722 -11.62 14.94 26.51
N LEU A 723 -10.70 14.78 25.56
CA LEU A 723 -9.54 15.67 25.39
C LEU A 723 -9.94 17.11 25.02
N THR A 724 -10.98 17.29 24.20
CA THR A 724 -11.49 18.61 23.83
C THR A 724 -12.10 19.34 25.04
N ARG A 725 -12.88 18.63 25.86
CA ARG A 725 -13.39 19.16 27.13
C ARG A 725 -12.25 19.54 28.09
N MET A 726 -11.24 18.67 28.20
CA MET A 726 -10.04 18.97 29.01
C MET A 726 -9.23 20.14 28.44
N ALA A 727 -9.20 20.34 27.12
CA ALA A 727 -8.52 21.48 26.51
C ALA A 727 -9.21 22.82 26.81
N GLN A 728 -10.51 22.81 27.09
CA GLN A 728 -11.29 24.02 27.36
C GLN A 728 -11.12 24.53 28.80
N GLY A 729 -10.73 23.70 29.77
CA GLY A 729 -10.67 24.06 31.20
C GLY A 729 -9.32 23.85 31.93
N GLY A 730 -9.05 24.69 32.93
CA GLY A 730 -8.13 24.41 34.05
C GLY A 730 -6.67 24.02 33.73
N SER A 731 -6.12 23.15 34.60
CA SER A 731 -4.72 22.65 34.62
C SER A 731 -4.38 21.62 33.53
N THR A 732 -5.38 21.00 32.89
CA THR A 732 -5.22 19.99 31.82
C THR A 732 -5.01 20.59 30.44
N ARG A 733 -5.37 21.88 30.23
CA ARG A 733 -5.38 22.56 28.91
C ARG A 733 -4.14 22.32 28.08
N ARG A 734 -2.95 22.52 28.65
CA ARG A 734 -1.67 22.40 27.91
C ARG A 734 -1.40 20.97 27.45
N HIS A 735 -1.60 19.99 28.33
CA HIS A 735 -1.37 18.58 28.03
C HIS A 735 -2.42 18.05 27.05
N ALA A 736 -3.70 18.38 27.26
CA ALA A 736 -4.78 18.01 26.35
C ALA A 736 -4.61 18.61 24.94
N THR A 737 -4.18 19.87 24.82
CA THR A 737 -3.90 20.50 23.51
C THR A 737 -2.72 19.83 22.80
N LYS A 738 -1.68 19.46 23.54
CA LYS A 738 -0.53 18.72 23.01
C LYS A 738 -0.94 17.31 22.57
N ALA A 739 -1.75 16.61 23.37
CA ALA A 739 -2.31 15.30 23.05
C ALA A 739 -3.18 15.37 21.79
N LEU A 740 -4.08 16.36 21.68
CA LEU A 740 -4.87 16.62 20.47
C LEU A 740 -3.99 16.87 19.24
N THR A 741 -2.91 17.64 19.39
CA THR A 741 -1.95 17.90 18.30
C THR A 741 -1.17 16.64 17.92
N LYS A 742 -0.81 15.82 18.90
CA LYS A 742 -0.09 14.56 18.73
C LYS A 742 -1.00 13.51 18.07
N LEU A 743 -2.25 13.36 18.49
CA LEU A 743 -3.25 12.50 17.84
C LEU A 743 -3.56 12.98 16.41
N ARG A 744 -3.56 14.30 16.17
CA ARG A 744 -3.65 14.86 14.80
C ARG A 744 -2.42 14.60 13.93
N ARG A 745 -1.23 14.44 14.51
CA ARG A 745 0.05 14.17 13.79
C ARG A 745 0.40 12.69 13.66
N ARG A 746 0.03 11.86 14.64
CA ARG A 746 0.28 10.42 14.65
C ARG A 746 -0.72 9.66 13.76
N GLY A 747 -1.87 10.27 13.43
CA GLY A 747 -3.02 9.48 13.00
C GLY A 747 -3.42 8.48 14.11
N PRO A 748 -4.43 7.63 13.90
CA PRO A 748 -4.63 6.51 14.81
C PRO A 748 -3.41 5.61 14.73
N THR A 749 -2.90 5.13 15.85
CA THR A 749 -2.21 3.83 15.84
C THR A 749 -3.24 2.78 15.40
N GLY A 750 -2.99 2.16 14.24
CA GLY A 750 -3.68 0.97 13.75
C GLY A 750 -2.72 -0.20 13.63
#